data_AF-A0A397TQE5-F1
#
_entry.id   AF-A0A397TQE5-F1
#
_cell.length_a   1.000
_cell.length_b   1.000
_cell.length_c   1.000
_cell.angle_alpha   90.00
_cell.angle_beta   90.00
_cell.angle_gamma   90.00
#
_symmetry.space_group_name_H-M   'P 1'
#
loop_
_entity.id
_entity.type
_entity.pdbx_description
1 polymer ?
#
loop_
_entity_poly.entity_id
_entity_poly.type
_entity_poly.pdbx_seq_one_letter_code
_entity_poly.pdbx_strand_id
1 'polypeptide(L)'
;MNRLNLTLIVIIIFVTFSLPCQTFNTTSFKENNPIDSVSSRGINSDGVMLFTVQFQNDYPNITNFRLIYPNGSIILINHVEVPCDSCTYSPCLIKQNYILINYEGSNQNLLGMIIDLTGNIISKNISFGEYDQYSTDQNNDDVFLVARSIRNKNRKLKSNQILLDEYIFNNYGQIGRKISKNLIFNKNHGIKITKLRVFLLTDARKIIFGNDKNDFSLIIHAKSQNKTLHQQPLELGNIAQIFEIKCISIQKESIIDHYCLYLNSTYETLKLLHISNLTLNNTFIATSTELLPSIGFDINMFHIHTMPDVGFLVESLLKLQTKYFIFNVAEIDYFDQTNAFGEVLTDNNFTNNSLYGNNIFLFPNNIIVRIIRDRRLFTFQQMDLSSIIPKNNPYNNTHIKQVYPSMNDLIYIGTNEMNITFLNQIDPTTAVNISIYLIHDNDYYLRQKFLCTNPYCIISDDFYSLKINLLSNPFNIPNASYYVEIDDDFVEYKYEHIKVPGIKPGNWIINTLPGNYSQDTNNQDSDYILGKLRLNSDGTEQYNLLDVNGQNDFFEQMTSELSKSIPVDISRIHKIKNIYEYDMIENSKLLSIIFKIDSPKENCFNKNSSNAVIDDLNTLIQINSDITTSLDINNYTKYIDKEYRFQKTFDLWGAIKISLQNFVLDSE
;
A
#
# COMPACT_ATOMS: atom_id res chain seq x y z
N MET A 1 50.77 38.16 14.52
CA MET A 1 51.46 36.86 14.42
C MET A 1 50.97 35.99 15.57
N ASN A 2 50.57 34.75 15.27
CA ASN A 2 49.84 33.77 16.10
C ASN A 2 48.37 34.06 16.44
N ARG A 3 47.47 33.20 15.91
CA ARG A 3 46.35 32.51 16.60
C ARG A 3 45.62 31.64 15.55
N LEU A 4 45.86 30.33 15.59
CA LEU A 4 44.99 29.30 16.20
C LEU A 4 43.59 29.20 15.56
N ASN A 5 43.46 28.17 14.71
CA ASN A 5 42.20 27.60 14.24
C ASN A 5 41.40 27.06 15.43
N LEU A 6 40.20 27.62 15.63
CA LEU A 6 39.14 27.04 16.45
C LEU A 6 37.82 27.39 15.74
N THR A 7 37.34 26.51 14.86
CA THR A 7 35.99 26.61 14.32
C THR A 7 35.02 25.93 15.27
N LEU A 8 34.32 26.81 15.96
CA LEU A 8 33.24 26.67 16.91
C LEU A 8 32.15 25.67 16.48
N ILE A 9 31.80 24.78 17.41
CA ILE A 9 30.48 24.15 17.51
C ILE A 9 29.46 25.26 17.77
N VAL A 10 28.41 25.35 16.94
CA VAL A 10 27.22 26.13 17.24
C VAL A 10 25.99 25.29 16.91
N ILE A 11 25.35 24.82 17.98
CA ILE A 11 23.96 24.35 18.02
C ILE A 11 23.07 25.58 17.89
N ILE A 12 22.19 25.62 16.88
CA ILE A 12 21.01 26.49 16.90
C ILE A 12 19.80 25.65 16.49
N ILE A 13 18.92 25.46 17.49
CA ILE A 13 17.53 25.05 17.34
C ILE A 13 16.76 26.26 16.80
N PHE A 14 16.04 26.09 15.70
CA PHE A 14 14.89 26.93 15.37
C PHE A 14 13.69 26.05 15.02
N VAL A 15 12.64 26.22 15.82
CA VAL A 15 11.29 25.76 15.56
C VAL A 15 10.72 26.61 14.43
N THR A 16 10.41 25.98 13.30
CA THR A 16 9.50 26.52 12.29
C THR A 16 8.47 25.45 11.98
N PHE A 17 7.21 25.74 12.33
CA PHE A 17 6.04 25.02 11.85
C PHE A 17 6.01 25.07 10.32
N SER A 18 6.22 23.94 9.66
CA SER A 18 5.86 23.71 8.25
C SER A 18 5.98 22.22 7.92
N LEU A 19 4.84 21.51 8.02
CA LEU A 19 4.53 20.19 7.45
C LEU A 19 5.50 19.03 7.79
N PRO A 20 5.07 17.76 7.78
CA PRO A 20 5.96 16.63 8.03
C PRO A 20 6.83 16.45 6.78
N CYS A 21 7.90 17.23 6.66
CA CYS A 21 8.90 17.02 5.63
C CYS A 21 9.60 15.69 5.96
N GLN A 22 9.41 14.67 5.12
CA GLN A 22 10.26 13.48 5.13
C GLN A 22 11.71 13.97 5.13
N THR A 23 12.49 13.60 6.16
CA THR A 23 13.86 14.05 6.30
C THR A 23 14.72 13.39 5.23
N PHE A 24 14.93 14.10 4.12
CA PHE A 24 15.83 13.64 3.07
C PHE A 24 17.28 13.85 3.48
N ASN A 25 18.09 12.79 3.45
CA ASN A 25 19.53 12.94 3.56
C ASN A 25 20.06 13.51 2.25
N THR A 26 20.77 14.64 2.35
CA THR A 26 21.31 15.35 1.19
C THR A 26 22.83 15.43 1.26
N THR A 27 23.48 15.17 0.13
CA THR A 27 24.92 15.38 -0.03
C THR A 27 25.17 16.08 -1.35
N SER A 28 26.18 16.95 -1.42
CA SER A 28 26.46 17.74 -2.62
C SER A 28 27.89 17.58 -3.11
N PHE A 29 28.05 17.53 -4.43
CA PHE A 29 29.34 17.44 -5.12
C PHE A 29 29.38 18.48 -6.24
N LYS A 30 30.51 19.14 -6.45
CA LYS A 30 30.65 20.21 -7.44
C LYS A 30 31.69 19.87 -8.50
N GLU A 31 31.30 19.99 -9.76
CA GLU A 31 32.22 19.90 -10.89
C GLU A 31 32.99 21.19 -11.11
N ASN A 32 34.23 21.01 -11.57
CA ASN A 32 35.09 22.13 -11.94
C ASN A 32 34.64 22.75 -13.27
N ASN A 33 34.22 21.90 -14.21
CA ASN A 33 33.86 22.31 -15.57
C ASN A 33 32.35 22.49 -15.75
N PRO A 34 31.92 23.34 -16.70
CA PRO A 34 30.54 23.43 -17.12
C PRO A 34 30.04 22.09 -17.69
N ILE A 35 28.95 21.58 -17.13
CA ILE A 35 28.33 20.33 -17.53
C ILE A 35 27.36 20.60 -18.69
N ASP A 36 27.36 19.71 -19.67
CA ASP A 36 26.35 19.64 -20.72
C ASP A 36 25.23 18.68 -20.31
N SER A 37 25.53 17.39 -20.19
CA SER A 37 24.57 16.32 -19.89
C SER A 37 25.05 15.38 -18.77
N VAL A 38 24.10 14.71 -18.10
CA VAL A 38 24.35 13.68 -17.09
C VAL A 38 23.31 12.57 -17.20
N SER A 39 23.71 11.34 -16.93
CA SER A 39 22.82 10.18 -16.93
C SER A 39 23.28 9.12 -15.91
N SER A 40 22.36 8.67 -15.06
CA SER A 40 22.51 7.51 -14.19
C SER A 40 22.66 6.24 -15.03
N ARG A 41 23.64 5.40 -14.71
CA ARG A 41 23.95 4.14 -15.44
C ARG A 41 23.73 2.88 -14.61
N GLY A 42 23.23 3.04 -13.39
CA GLY A 42 22.88 1.94 -12.50
C GLY A 42 23.82 1.81 -11.29
N ILE A 43 23.62 0.72 -10.56
CA ILE A 43 24.31 0.38 -9.31
C ILE A 43 24.83 -1.05 -9.45
N ASN A 44 26.03 -1.32 -8.95
CA ASN A 44 26.51 -2.71 -8.86
C ASN A 44 26.04 -3.40 -7.56
N SER A 45 26.37 -4.68 -7.41
CA SER A 45 26.07 -5.47 -6.21
C SER A 45 26.65 -4.91 -4.91
N ASP A 46 27.71 -4.10 -4.99
CA ASP A 46 28.39 -3.51 -3.84
C ASP A 46 27.81 -2.13 -3.47
N GLY A 47 26.75 -1.69 -4.17
CA GLY A 47 26.11 -0.39 -3.93
C GLY A 47 26.85 0.80 -4.55
N VAL A 48 27.82 0.56 -5.43
CA VAL A 48 28.54 1.61 -6.16
C VAL A 48 27.64 2.16 -7.26
N MET A 49 27.36 3.46 -7.20
CA MET A 49 26.57 4.17 -8.20
C MET A 49 27.47 4.68 -9.32
N LEU A 50 27.08 4.42 -10.58
CA LEU A 50 27.75 4.97 -11.76
C LEU A 50 26.85 5.99 -12.45
N PHE A 51 27.40 7.18 -12.74
CA PHE A 51 26.80 8.09 -13.71
C PHE A 51 27.84 8.65 -14.67
N THR A 52 27.36 8.97 -15.88
CA THR A 52 28.13 9.64 -16.92
C THR A 52 27.95 11.14 -16.83
N VAL A 53 29.04 11.88 -17.04
CA VAL A 53 29.07 13.35 -17.14
C VAL A 53 29.70 13.74 -18.46
N GLN A 54 29.03 14.61 -19.22
CA GLN A 54 29.57 15.23 -20.42
C GLN A 54 29.75 16.72 -20.15
N PHE A 55 30.93 17.27 -20.45
CA PHE A 55 31.18 18.71 -20.33
C PHE A 55 30.92 19.45 -21.64
N GLN A 56 30.64 20.76 -21.57
CA GLN A 56 30.25 21.57 -22.75
C GLN A 56 31.29 21.60 -23.89
N ASN A 57 32.56 21.33 -23.59
CA ASN A 57 33.65 21.34 -24.57
C ASN A 57 34.17 19.92 -24.89
N ASP A 58 33.53 18.88 -24.36
CA ASP A 58 33.93 17.51 -24.67
C ASP A 58 33.50 17.16 -26.10
N TYR A 59 34.38 16.49 -26.84
CA TYR A 59 33.98 15.88 -28.10
C TYR A 59 32.96 14.76 -27.83
N PRO A 60 32.05 14.44 -28.77
CA PRO A 60 31.01 13.42 -28.56
C PRO A 60 31.54 12.02 -28.21
N ASN A 61 32.76 11.70 -28.62
CA ASN A 61 33.45 10.45 -28.32
C ASN A 61 34.12 10.43 -26.93
N ILE A 62 34.13 11.56 -26.22
CA ILE A 62 34.71 11.67 -24.88
C ILE A 62 33.59 11.54 -23.86
N THR A 63 33.83 10.72 -22.85
CA THR A 63 32.93 10.55 -21.71
C THR A 63 33.69 10.59 -20.39
N ASN A 64 33.00 11.02 -19.33
CA ASN A 64 33.55 11.04 -17.98
C ASN A 64 32.64 10.24 -17.06
N PHE A 65 33.23 9.47 -16.17
CA PHE A 65 32.52 8.63 -15.22
C PHE A 65 32.71 9.12 -13.79
N ARG A 66 31.66 8.96 -13.01
CA ARG A 66 31.64 9.23 -11.57
C ARG A 66 31.15 7.97 -10.87
N LEU A 67 32.00 7.47 -9.98
CA LEU A 67 31.72 6.31 -9.15
C LEU A 67 31.54 6.80 -7.73
N ILE A 68 30.34 6.65 -7.18
CA ILE A 68 30.05 6.98 -5.78
C ILE A 68 29.92 5.70 -5.00
N TYR A 69 30.74 5.56 -3.96
CA TYR A 69 30.72 4.42 -3.06
C TYR A 69 29.74 4.67 -1.91
N PRO A 70 29.20 3.60 -1.29
CA PRO A 70 28.33 3.71 -0.12
C PRO A 70 28.92 4.51 1.05
N ASN A 71 30.26 4.54 1.18
CA ASN A 71 30.96 5.33 2.20
C ASN A 71 31.07 6.84 1.88
N GLY A 72 30.45 7.30 0.79
CA GLY A 72 30.47 8.69 0.33
C GLY A 72 31.73 9.09 -0.46
N SER A 73 32.69 8.18 -0.64
CA SER A 73 33.86 8.47 -1.48
C SER A 73 33.49 8.48 -2.96
N ILE A 74 34.16 9.35 -3.72
CA ILE A 74 33.91 9.55 -5.15
C ILE A 74 35.20 9.33 -5.93
N ILE A 75 35.15 8.48 -6.96
CA ILE A 75 36.23 8.32 -7.94
C ILE A 75 35.81 9.00 -9.24
N LEU A 76 36.72 9.80 -9.79
CA LEU A 76 36.53 10.55 -11.03
C LEU A 76 37.38 9.90 -12.12
N ILE A 77 36.74 9.37 -13.16
CA ILE A 77 37.41 8.94 -14.38
C ILE A 77 37.08 9.97 -15.45
N ASN A 78 38.08 10.70 -15.90
CA ASN A 78 37.90 11.77 -16.88
C ASN A 78 38.50 11.37 -18.22
N HIS A 79 37.93 11.93 -19.29
CA HIS A 79 38.50 11.87 -20.62
C HIS A 79 38.65 10.45 -21.19
N VAL A 80 37.62 9.61 -21.03
CA VAL A 80 37.58 8.29 -21.65
C VAL A 80 37.17 8.44 -23.12
N GLU A 81 38.08 8.14 -24.02
CA GLU A 81 37.85 8.17 -25.46
C GLU A 81 37.22 6.85 -25.93
N VAL A 82 35.97 6.93 -26.37
CA VAL A 82 35.23 5.80 -26.96
C VAL A 82 35.50 5.80 -28.46
N PRO A 83 35.97 4.69 -29.07
CA PRO A 83 36.29 4.62 -30.50
C PRO A 83 35.01 4.44 -31.35
N CYS A 84 34.10 5.41 -31.26
CA CYS A 84 32.81 5.45 -31.94
C CYS A 84 32.84 6.33 -33.20
N ASP A 85 32.05 5.96 -34.22
CA ASP A 85 31.89 6.78 -35.43
C ASP A 85 30.66 7.72 -35.32
N SER A 86 29.53 7.20 -34.81
CA SER A 86 28.28 7.93 -34.60
C SER A 86 28.09 8.42 -33.15
N CYS A 87 28.94 7.94 -32.24
CA CYS A 87 29.01 8.24 -30.80
C CYS A 87 27.74 8.12 -29.98
N THR A 88 26.94 7.11 -30.32
CA THR A 88 26.02 6.47 -29.38
C THR A 88 26.73 5.34 -28.63
N TYR A 89 26.73 5.44 -27.29
CA TYR A 89 27.26 4.41 -26.41
C TYR A 89 26.44 4.27 -25.13
N SER A 90 26.43 3.05 -24.58
CA SER A 90 25.73 2.72 -23.34
C SER A 90 26.71 2.06 -22.36
N PRO A 91 27.23 2.82 -21.39
CA PRO A 91 28.09 2.29 -20.35
C PRO A 91 27.26 1.66 -19.22
N CYS A 92 27.76 0.55 -18.68
CA CYS A 92 27.16 -0.16 -17.56
C CYS A 92 28.24 -0.68 -16.62
N LEU A 93 27.92 -0.76 -15.32
CA LEU A 93 28.77 -1.43 -14.34
C LEU A 93 28.62 -2.94 -14.45
N ILE A 94 29.74 -3.66 -14.38
CA ILE A 94 29.76 -5.11 -14.27
C ILE A 94 30.32 -5.50 -12.91
N LYS A 95 29.79 -6.58 -12.36
CA LYS A 95 30.30 -7.25 -11.16
C LYS A 95 31.80 -7.48 -11.33
N GLN A 96 32.60 -7.19 -10.29
CA GLN A 96 34.09 -7.20 -10.27
C GLN A 96 34.80 -5.91 -10.71
N ASN A 97 34.19 -4.73 -10.55
CA ASN A 97 34.88 -3.45 -10.70
C ASN A 97 35.36 -3.13 -12.14
N TYR A 98 34.50 -3.40 -13.14
CA TYR A 98 34.73 -2.97 -14.52
C TYR A 98 33.52 -2.20 -15.06
N ILE A 99 33.76 -1.35 -16.05
CA ILE A 99 32.73 -0.68 -16.84
C ILE A 99 32.80 -1.23 -18.26
N LEU A 100 31.69 -1.80 -18.75
CA LEU A 100 31.53 -2.13 -20.17
C LEU A 100 30.86 -0.96 -20.85
N ILE A 101 31.47 -0.54 -21.96
CA ILE A 101 30.96 0.50 -22.85
C ILE A 101 30.62 -0.18 -24.16
N ASN A 102 29.33 -0.31 -24.44
CA ASN A 102 28.86 -0.78 -25.74
C ASN A 102 28.70 0.43 -26.66
N TYR A 103 29.21 0.34 -27.88
CA TYR A 103 29.19 1.45 -28.83
C TYR A 103 29.06 0.99 -30.28
N GLU A 104 28.60 1.90 -31.12
CA GLU A 104 28.46 1.68 -32.56
C GLU A 104 29.78 1.92 -33.29
N GLY A 105 30.31 0.87 -33.91
CA GLY A 105 31.48 0.95 -34.77
C GLY A 105 31.14 1.10 -36.25
N SER A 106 32.17 1.21 -37.08
CA SER A 106 32.03 1.31 -38.53
C SER A 106 31.19 0.18 -39.12
N ASN A 107 30.44 0.49 -40.17
CA ASN A 107 29.61 -0.46 -40.90
C ASN A 107 28.49 -1.13 -40.08
N GLN A 108 27.94 -0.48 -39.06
CA GLN A 108 26.86 -1.04 -38.21
C GLN A 108 27.30 -2.35 -37.53
N ASN A 109 28.51 -2.33 -36.97
CA ASN A 109 29.03 -3.40 -36.16
C ASN A 109 28.94 -2.97 -34.69
N LEU A 110 28.29 -3.78 -33.85
CA LEU A 110 28.20 -3.49 -32.43
C LEU A 110 29.51 -3.91 -31.77
N LEU A 111 30.14 -2.97 -31.08
CA LEU A 111 31.43 -3.16 -30.44
C LEU A 111 31.35 -2.90 -28.92
N GLY A 112 32.31 -3.46 -28.20
CA GLY A 112 32.47 -3.29 -26.76
C GLY A 112 33.89 -2.85 -26.38
N MET A 113 33.97 -2.10 -25.30
CA MET A 113 35.20 -1.68 -24.64
C MET A 113 35.04 -1.87 -23.13
N ILE A 114 36.08 -2.36 -22.47
CA ILE A 114 36.09 -2.61 -21.03
C ILE A 114 37.18 -1.75 -20.42
N ILE A 115 36.82 -1.02 -19.37
CA ILE A 115 37.75 -0.27 -18.53
C ILE A 115 37.63 -0.72 -17.07
N ASP A 116 38.71 -0.63 -16.32
CA ASP A 116 38.65 -0.77 -14.86
C ASP A 116 38.15 0.51 -14.17
N LEU A 117 37.87 0.45 -12.86
CA LEU A 117 37.41 1.63 -12.09
C LEU A 117 38.48 2.72 -11.90
N THR A 118 39.71 2.50 -12.36
CA THR A 118 40.76 3.53 -12.39
C THR A 118 40.85 4.23 -13.76
N GLY A 119 40.13 3.71 -14.76
CA GLY A 119 40.10 4.23 -16.13
C GLY A 119 41.04 3.54 -17.11
N ASN A 120 41.76 2.47 -16.71
CA ASN A 120 42.63 1.75 -17.64
C ASN A 120 41.79 0.90 -18.59
N ILE A 121 42.16 0.91 -19.87
CA ILE A 121 41.52 0.10 -20.91
C ILE A 121 42.04 -1.33 -20.80
N ILE A 122 41.14 -2.25 -20.44
CA ILE A 122 41.44 -3.69 -20.36
C ILE A 122 41.28 -4.34 -21.73
N SER A 123 40.23 -3.97 -22.46
CA SER A 123 39.93 -4.49 -23.78
C SER A 123 39.17 -3.46 -24.61
N LYS A 124 39.35 -3.48 -25.93
CA LYS A 124 38.69 -2.57 -26.87
C LYS A 124 38.36 -3.28 -28.19
N ASN A 125 37.38 -2.78 -28.91
CA ASN A 125 36.92 -3.33 -30.20
C ASN A 125 36.44 -4.78 -30.11
N ILE A 126 35.82 -5.16 -29.00
CA ILE A 126 35.20 -6.48 -28.82
C ILE A 126 33.99 -6.54 -29.76
N SER A 127 34.02 -7.42 -30.77
CA SER A 127 32.91 -7.49 -31.72
C SER A 127 31.77 -8.35 -31.21
N PHE A 128 30.60 -7.74 -31.02
CA PHE A 128 29.32 -8.43 -30.82
C PHE A 128 28.60 -8.72 -32.14
N GLY A 129 29.05 -8.06 -33.21
CA GLY A 129 28.78 -8.39 -34.60
C GLY A 129 27.83 -7.42 -35.30
N GLU A 130 27.66 -7.61 -36.62
CA GLU A 130 26.84 -6.75 -37.47
C GLU A 130 25.35 -6.79 -37.10
N TYR A 131 24.68 -5.64 -37.27
CA TYR A 131 23.26 -5.47 -36.96
C TYR A 131 22.53 -4.56 -37.97
N ASP A 132 21.22 -4.77 -38.10
CA ASP A 132 20.27 -3.76 -38.62
C ASP A 132 19.59 -3.00 -37.47
N GLN A 133 19.23 -3.72 -36.41
CA GLN A 133 18.72 -3.23 -35.12
C GLN A 133 19.37 -4.07 -34.03
N TYR A 134 19.66 -3.47 -32.88
CA TYR A 134 20.20 -4.19 -31.72
C TYR A 134 19.54 -3.72 -30.44
N SER A 135 19.61 -4.57 -29.43
CA SER A 135 19.31 -4.21 -28.05
C SER A 135 20.21 -5.02 -27.14
N THR A 136 20.59 -4.40 -26.04
CA THR A 136 21.42 -5.02 -25.02
C THR A 136 20.73 -4.89 -23.69
N ASP A 137 20.83 -5.91 -22.86
CA ASP A 137 20.38 -5.83 -21.48
C ASP A 137 21.36 -6.55 -20.56
N GLN A 138 21.38 -6.12 -19.32
CA GLN A 138 22.24 -6.66 -18.29
C GLN A 138 21.43 -6.75 -17.00
N ASN A 139 21.47 -7.92 -16.38
CA ASN A 139 21.12 -8.06 -14.97
C ASN A 139 22.40 -7.80 -14.14
N ASN A 140 22.29 -7.45 -12.87
CA ASN A 140 23.43 -7.16 -11.96
C ASN A 140 24.45 -8.33 -11.77
N ASP A 141 24.30 -9.40 -12.55
CA ASP A 141 25.13 -10.58 -12.65
C ASP A 141 26.26 -10.42 -13.69
N ASP A 142 27.16 -11.41 -13.77
CA ASP A 142 28.24 -11.50 -14.76
C ASP A 142 27.73 -11.79 -16.18
N VAL A 143 26.44 -11.55 -16.49
CA VAL A 143 25.80 -11.94 -17.75
C VAL A 143 25.30 -10.72 -18.51
N PHE A 144 25.72 -10.63 -19.76
CA PHE A 144 25.31 -9.58 -20.69
C PHE A 144 24.60 -10.19 -21.89
N LEU A 145 23.41 -9.69 -22.19
CA LEU A 145 22.57 -10.17 -23.29
C LEU A 145 22.63 -9.20 -24.46
N VAL A 146 22.89 -9.72 -25.66
CA VAL A 146 22.85 -8.96 -26.90
C VAL A 146 21.87 -9.63 -27.85
N ALA A 147 20.87 -8.87 -28.30
CA ALA A 147 20.07 -9.27 -29.45
C ALA A 147 20.32 -8.35 -30.63
N ARG A 148 20.39 -8.94 -31.82
CA ARG A 148 20.61 -8.21 -33.07
C ARG A 148 19.83 -8.82 -34.21
N SER A 149 19.19 -7.98 -35.01
CA SER A 149 18.62 -8.44 -36.28
C SER A 149 19.72 -8.55 -37.33
N ILE A 150 19.76 -9.66 -38.06
CA ILE A 150 20.82 -9.91 -39.05
C ILE A 150 20.79 -8.83 -40.13
N ARG A 151 21.93 -8.25 -40.46
CA ARG A 151 22.05 -7.26 -41.53
C ARG A 151 21.85 -7.91 -42.90
N ASN A 152 20.90 -7.41 -43.68
CA ASN A 152 20.76 -7.85 -45.08
C ASN A 152 21.59 -6.95 -46.00
N LYS A 153 22.56 -7.53 -46.71
CA LYS A 153 23.41 -6.80 -47.67
C LYS A 153 22.60 -6.15 -48.80
N ASN A 154 21.43 -6.70 -49.13
CA ASN A 154 20.44 -6.05 -49.98
C ASN A 154 19.59 -5.08 -49.15
N ARG A 155 20.05 -3.83 -49.01
CA ARG A 155 19.43 -2.72 -48.23
C ARG A 155 17.91 -2.46 -48.45
N LYS A 156 17.28 -3.15 -49.40
CA LYS A 156 15.83 -3.10 -49.67
C LYS A 156 14.99 -4.08 -48.84
N LEU A 157 15.60 -5.10 -48.21
CA LEU A 157 14.90 -6.15 -47.46
C LEU A 157 15.43 -6.22 -46.02
N LYS A 158 14.71 -5.67 -45.03
CA LYS A 158 15.09 -5.87 -43.62
C LYS A 158 14.91 -7.33 -43.22
N SER A 159 15.74 -7.80 -42.29
CA SER A 159 15.78 -9.20 -41.85
C SER A 159 14.57 -9.62 -41.04
N ASN A 160 14.23 -10.91 -41.15
CA ASN A 160 13.25 -11.65 -40.36
C ASN A 160 13.92 -12.57 -39.31
N GLN A 161 15.19 -12.32 -38.98
CA GLN A 161 15.99 -13.13 -38.07
C GLN A 161 16.60 -12.28 -36.96
N ILE A 162 16.53 -12.80 -35.73
CA ILE A 162 17.18 -12.22 -34.55
C ILE A 162 18.22 -13.22 -34.04
N LEU A 163 19.46 -12.78 -33.92
CA LEU A 163 20.51 -13.48 -33.20
C LEU A 163 20.51 -13.02 -31.75
N LEU A 164 20.51 -13.97 -30.83
CA LEU A 164 20.54 -13.74 -29.39
C LEU A 164 21.81 -14.36 -28.81
N ASP A 165 22.65 -13.52 -28.23
CA ASP A 165 23.95 -13.87 -27.69
C ASP A 165 24.05 -13.53 -26.21
N GLU A 166 24.41 -14.51 -25.39
CA GLU A 166 24.72 -14.31 -23.98
C GLU A 166 26.22 -14.36 -23.77
N TYR A 167 26.74 -13.34 -23.11
CA TYR A 167 28.14 -13.19 -22.75
C TYR A 167 28.31 -13.30 -21.24
N ILE A 168 29.40 -13.92 -20.80
CA ILE A 168 29.83 -13.98 -19.40
C ILE A 168 31.17 -13.26 -19.25
N PHE A 169 31.35 -12.56 -18.14
CA PHE A 169 32.62 -11.96 -17.74
C PHE A 169 33.35 -12.87 -16.74
N ASN A 170 34.66 -13.03 -16.93
CA ASN A 170 35.50 -13.67 -15.92
C ASN A 170 36.20 -12.63 -15.03
N ASN A 171 36.77 -13.12 -13.92
CA ASN A 171 37.52 -12.34 -12.91
C ASN A 171 38.67 -11.48 -13.45
N TYR A 172 39.06 -11.66 -14.71
CA TYR A 172 40.17 -10.96 -15.36
C TYR A 172 39.69 -9.95 -16.42
N GLY A 173 38.39 -9.62 -16.45
CA GLY A 173 37.81 -8.69 -17.43
C GLY A 173 37.75 -9.25 -18.85
N GLN A 174 37.80 -10.57 -19.03
CA GLN A 174 37.64 -11.21 -20.35
C GLN A 174 36.18 -11.63 -20.56
N ILE A 175 35.71 -11.46 -21.79
CA ILE A 175 34.36 -11.84 -22.21
C ILE A 175 34.38 -13.21 -22.90
N GLY A 176 33.53 -14.12 -22.45
CA GLY A 176 33.22 -15.38 -23.14
C GLY A 176 31.78 -15.43 -23.61
N ARG A 177 31.51 -15.99 -24.79
CA ARG A 177 30.13 -16.21 -25.27
C ARG A 177 29.61 -17.55 -24.72
N LYS A 178 28.55 -17.50 -23.93
CA LYS A 178 27.89 -18.65 -23.30
C LYS A 178 26.89 -19.33 -24.23
N ILE A 179 26.04 -18.54 -24.86
CA ILE A 179 24.91 -19.03 -25.69
C ILE A 179 24.82 -18.18 -26.95
N SER A 180 24.44 -18.83 -28.05
CA SER A 180 24.10 -18.22 -29.33
C SER A 180 22.85 -18.90 -29.88
N LYS A 181 21.74 -18.17 -30.01
CA LYS A 181 20.50 -18.66 -30.62
C LYS A 181 20.14 -17.86 -31.86
N ASN A 182 19.61 -18.54 -32.88
CA ASN A 182 19.09 -17.88 -34.08
C ASN A 182 17.57 -18.07 -34.13
N LEU A 183 16.83 -16.97 -34.09
CA LEU A 183 15.38 -16.94 -34.12
C LEU A 183 14.93 -16.55 -35.53
N ILE A 184 14.14 -17.41 -36.17
CA ILE A 184 13.71 -17.22 -37.56
C ILE A 184 12.19 -17.13 -37.60
N PHE A 185 11.67 -16.00 -38.05
CA PHE A 185 10.24 -15.76 -38.15
C PHE A 185 9.71 -16.07 -39.56
N ASN A 186 8.59 -16.79 -39.66
CA ASN A 186 8.00 -17.22 -40.93
C ASN A 186 7.51 -16.02 -41.78
N LYS A 187 7.78 -16.09 -43.10
CA LYS A 187 7.45 -15.03 -44.09
C LYS A 187 5.99 -14.59 -44.10
N ASN A 188 5.04 -15.46 -43.72
CA ASN A 188 3.61 -15.14 -43.70
C ASN A 188 3.24 -13.98 -42.76
N HIS A 189 4.13 -13.60 -41.83
CA HIS A 189 3.90 -12.49 -40.89
C HIS A 189 4.52 -11.16 -41.34
N GLY A 190 5.29 -11.12 -42.43
CA GLY A 190 5.82 -9.87 -43.00
C GLY A 190 6.62 -9.00 -42.01
N ILE A 191 7.18 -9.56 -40.93
CA ILE A 191 7.76 -8.78 -39.83
C ILE A 191 9.09 -8.18 -40.27
N LYS A 192 9.00 -6.92 -40.71
CA LYS A 192 10.13 -6.04 -40.92
C LYS A 192 10.60 -5.54 -39.54
N ILE A 193 11.68 -6.09 -39.01
CA ILE A 193 12.20 -5.66 -37.69
C ILE A 193 12.70 -4.22 -37.80
N THR A 194 11.97 -3.28 -37.20
CA THR A 194 12.34 -1.86 -37.09
C THR A 194 12.61 -1.45 -35.65
N LYS A 195 12.13 -2.24 -34.69
CA LYS A 195 12.35 -2.05 -33.24
C LYS A 195 12.79 -3.36 -32.62
N LEU A 196 13.66 -3.28 -31.62
CA LEU A 196 14.14 -4.42 -30.85
C LEU A 196 14.44 -3.97 -29.41
N ARG A 197 13.94 -4.73 -28.43
CA ARG A 197 14.27 -4.61 -27.02
C ARG A 197 14.44 -6.00 -26.42
N VAL A 198 15.39 -6.15 -25.51
CA VAL A 198 15.57 -7.38 -24.75
C VAL A 198 15.58 -7.13 -23.26
N PHE A 199 15.17 -8.17 -22.52
CA PHE A 199 15.21 -8.20 -21.07
C PHE A 199 15.83 -9.53 -20.62
N LEU A 200 16.85 -9.43 -19.78
CA LEU A 200 17.46 -10.56 -19.10
C LEU A 200 16.70 -10.78 -17.78
N LEU A 201 15.96 -11.88 -17.72
CA LEU A 201 15.14 -12.30 -16.58
C LEU A 201 15.82 -13.46 -15.86
N THR A 202 15.41 -13.77 -14.62
CA THR A 202 16.10 -14.75 -13.74
C THR A 202 16.29 -16.11 -14.40
N ASP A 203 15.25 -16.63 -15.04
CA ASP A 203 15.23 -17.92 -15.73
C ASP A 203 14.74 -17.80 -17.17
N ALA A 204 14.64 -16.59 -17.72
CA ALA A 204 14.05 -16.33 -19.01
C ALA A 204 14.72 -15.17 -19.76
N ARG A 205 14.53 -15.12 -21.08
CA ARG A 205 15.04 -14.07 -21.95
C ARG A 205 13.84 -13.56 -22.72
N LYS A 206 13.45 -12.31 -22.46
CA LYS A 206 12.32 -11.71 -23.15
C LYS A 206 12.82 -10.83 -24.27
N ILE A 207 12.15 -10.94 -25.42
CA ILE A 207 12.49 -10.22 -26.64
C ILE A 207 11.21 -9.54 -27.11
N ILE A 208 11.29 -8.25 -27.34
CA ILE A 208 10.22 -7.46 -27.93
C ILE A 208 10.75 -6.90 -29.22
N PHE A 209 10.03 -7.12 -30.30
CA PHE A 209 10.44 -6.69 -31.62
C PHE A 209 9.21 -6.31 -32.42
N GLY A 210 9.35 -5.39 -33.35
CA GLY A 210 8.18 -4.84 -34.01
C GLY A 210 8.51 -4.23 -35.35
N ASN A 211 7.44 -3.83 -36.02
CA ASN A 211 7.48 -2.93 -37.15
C ASN A 211 6.84 -1.59 -36.73
N ASP A 212 6.55 -0.71 -37.70
CA ASP A 212 6.01 0.61 -37.40
C ASP A 212 4.54 0.58 -36.93
N LYS A 213 3.87 -0.57 -37.06
CA LYS A 213 2.45 -0.78 -36.74
C LYS A 213 2.21 -1.68 -35.52
N ASN A 214 2.92 -2.82 -35.46
CA ASN A 214 2.67 -3.87 -34.48
C ASN A 214 3.96 -4.21 -33.74
N ASP A 215 3.83 -4.40 -32.43
CA ASP A 215 4.87 -4.90 -31.55
C ASP A 215 4.55 -6.34 -31.12
N PHE A 216 5.58 -7.18 -31.18
CA PHE A 216 5.53 -8.61 -30.91
C PHE A 216 6.41 -8.93 -29.71
N SER A 217 6.01 -9.93 -28.92
CA SER A 217 6.84 -10.43 -27.83
C SER A 217 7.08 -11.92 -27.88
N LEU A 218 8.26 -12.30 -27.38
CA LEU A 218 8.69 -13.67 -27.21
C LEU A 218 9.38 -13.79 -25.85
N ILE A 219 9.19 -14.91 -25.16
CA ILE A 219 9.92 -15.25 -23.95
C ILE A 219 10.53 -16.64 -24.12
N ILE A 220 11.81 -16.75 -23.81
CA ILE A 220 12.60 -17.98 -24.00
C ILE A 220 13.16 -18.41 -22.66
N HIS A 221 12.82 -19.61 -22.22
CA HIS A 221 13.35 -20.19 -20.99
C HIS A 221 14.88 -20.36 -21.08
N ALA A 222 15.56 -20.12 -19.96
CA ALA A 222 17.00 -19.98 -19.89
C ALA A 222 17.74 -21.23 -20.43
N LYS A 223 17.26 -22.38 -19.96
CA LYS A 223 17.77 -23.71 -20.27
C LYS A 223 17.16 -24.35 -21.52
N SER A 224 16.35 -23.63 -22.30
CA SER A 224 15.72 -24.19 -23.50
C SER A 224 16.78 -24.65 -24.51
N GLN A 225 16.72 -25.92 -24.92
CA GLN A 225 17.70 -26.55 -25.81
C GLN A 225 17.45 -26.24 -27.30
N ASN A 226 16.31 -25.63 -27.63
CA ASN A 226 15.96 -25.28 -29.01
C ASN A 226 16.90 -24.18 -29.52
N LYS A 227 17.80 -24.57 -30.43
CA LYS A 227 18.75 -23.67 -31.12
C LYS A 227 18.05 -22.76 -32.14
N THR A 228 16.94 -23.24 -32.71
CA THR A 228 16.07 -22.52 -33.65
C THR A 228 14.65 -22.60 -33.12
N LEU A 229 14.02 -21.45 -32.89
CA LEU A 229 12.64 -21.38 -32.41
C LEU A 229 11.73 -20.88 -33.53
N HIS A 230 10.79 -21.73 -33.92
CA HIS A 230 9.67 -21.38 -34.79
C HIS A 230 8.43 -21.18 -33.89
N GLN A 231 8.36 -20.06 -33.19
CA GLN A 231 7.18 -19.71 -32.39
C GLN A 231 6.39 -18.60 -33.07
N GLN A 232 5.07 -18.68 -32.98
CA GLN A 232 4.20 -17.55 -33.27
C GLN A 232 4.37 -16.55 -32.12
N PRO A 233 4.90 -15.34 -32.39
CA PRO A 233 5.04 -14.34 -31.33
C PRO A 233 3.67 -13.93 -30.80
N LEU A 234 3.60 -13.61 -29.52
CA LEU A 234 2.40 -13.00 -28.94
C LEU A 234 2.31 -11.56 -29.46
N GLU A 235 1.23 -11.28 -30.20
CA GLU A 235 0.89 -9.92 -30.61
C GLU A 235 0.40 -9.16 -29.37
N LEU A 236 1.09 -8.07 -29.01
CA LEU A 236 0.76 -7.28 -27.82
C LEU A 236 -0.40 -6.29 -28.06
N GLY A 237 -1.09 -6.40 -29.20
CA GLY A 237 -2.26 -5.60 -29.57
C GLY A 237 -2.21 -5.06 -31.01
N ASN A 238 -3.39 -4.80 -31.59
CA ASN A 238 -3.57 -4.52 -33.02
C ASN A 238 -3.18 -3.09 -33.46
N ILE A 239 -3.03 -2.12 -32.57
CA ILE A 239 -2.60 -0.74 -32.88
C ILE A 239 -2.05 -0.12 -31.58
N ALA A 240 -0.75 0.18 -31.49
CA ALA A 240 -0.11 1.22 -30.65
C ALA A 240 1.40 0.98 -30.51
N GLN A 241 2.20 2.05 -30.52
CA GLN A 241 3.64 1.97 -30.36
C GLN A 241 3.98 1.86 -28.86
N ILE A 242 4.72 0.83 -28.45
CA ILE A 242 5.23 0.77 -27.07
C ILE A 242 6.28 1.87 -26.89
N PHE A 243 5.96 2.87 -26.06
CA PHE A 243 6.87 3.99 -25.77
C PHE A 243 7.96 3.55 -24.80
N GLU A 244 7.54 3.01 -23.66
CA GLU A 244 8.42 2.52 -22.62
C GLU A 244 7.93 1.19 -22.08
N ILE A 245 8.88 0.32 -21.73
CA ILE A 245 8.62 -0.99 -21.17
C ILE A 245 9.79 -1.44 -20.30
N LYS A 246 9.45 -2.01 -19.14
CA LYS A 246 10.38 -2.74 -18.28
C LYS A 246 9.76 -4.08 -17.91
N CYS A 247 10.63 -5.06 -17.67
CA CYS A 247 10.22 -6.40 -17.27
C CYS A 247 11.05 -6.85 -16.06
N ILE A 248 10.42 -7.62 -15.18
CA ILE A 248 11.03 -8.18 -13.98
C ILE A 248 10.56 -9.62 -13.78
N SER A 249 11.35 -10.40 -13.05
CA SER A 249 10.94 -11.73 -12.57
C SER A 249 10.66 -11.65 -11.08
N ILE A 250 9.57 -12.25 -10.63
CA ILE A 250 9.23 -12.40 -9.22
C ILE A 250 9.24 -13.88 -8.90
N GLN A 251 10.03 -14.27 -7.91
CA GLN A 251 10.02 -15.62 -7.39
C GLN A 251 9.00 -15.73 -6.26
N LYS A 252 7.97 -16.55 -6.46
CA LYS A 252 6.98 -16.94 -5.43
C LYS A 252 7.21 -18.41 -5.11
N GLU A 253 7.85 -18.68 -3.98
CA GLU A 253 8.27 -20.03 -3.57
C GLU A 253 9.15 -20.72 -4.65
N SER A 254 8.66 -21.79 -5.26
CA SER A 254 9.34 -22.51 -6.36
C SER A 254 8.92 -22.08 -7.76
N ILE A 255 7.98 -21.13 -7.89
CA ILE A 255 7.45 -20.65 -9.17
C ILE A 255 8.07 -19.29 -9.47
N ILE A 256 8.48 -19.09 -10.73
CA ILE A 256 8.98 -17.80 -11.21
C ILE A 256 7.93 -17.25 -12.18
N ASP A 257 7.37 -16.11 -11.81
CA ASP A 257 6.48 -15.34 -12.67
C ASP A 257 7.24 -14.15 -13.27
N HIS A 258 6.83 -13.74 -14.47
CA HIS A 258 7.41 -12.59 -15.15
C HIS A 258 6.37 -11.52 -15.34
N TYR A 259 6.72 -10.29 -14.96
CA TYR A 259 5.84 -9.14 -15.13
C TYR A 259 6.50 -8.15 -16.07
N CYS A 260 5.71 -7.50 -16.91
CA CYS A 260 6.15 -6.35 -17.70
C CYS A 260 5.16 -5.21 -17.58
N LEU A 261 5.69 -4.03 -17.32
CA LEU A 261 4.92 -2.81 -17.26
C LEU A 261 5.29 -1.97 -18.48
N TYR A 262 4.28 -1.46 -19.20
CA TYR A 262 4.52 -0.65 -20.38
C TYR A 262 3.45 0.43 -20.58
N LEU A 263 3.87 1.53 -21.19
CA LEU A 263 2.98 2.62 -21.56
C LEU A 263 2.47 2.42 -22.99
N ASN A 264 1.15 2.41 -23.15
CA ASN A 264 0.50 2.36 -24.45
C ASN A 264 0.35 3.78 -25.01
N SER A 265 1.03 4.10 -26.12
CA SER A 265 1.02 5.44 -26.72
C SER A 265 -0.33 5.90 -27.25
N THR A 266 -1.25 4.98 -27.58
CA THR A 266 -2.53 5.33 -28.22
C THR A 266 -3.57 5.76 -27.20
N TYR A 267 -3.51 5.20 -26.00
CA TYR A 267 -4.46 5.48 -24.94
C TYR A 267 -3.85 6.21 -23.75
N GLU A 268 -2.52 6.42 -23.77
CA GLU A 268 -1.76 6.99 -22.65
C GLU A 268 -1.97 6.21 -21.34
N THR A 269 -2.30 4.90 -21.47
CA THR A 269 -2.59 4.01 -20.36
C THR A 269 -1.41 3.11 -20.01
N LEU A 270 -1.26 2.87 -18.72
CA LEU A 270 -0.24 1.99 -18.17
C LEU A 270 -0.76 0.55 -18.14
N LYS A 271 -0.05 -0.37 -18.80
CA LYS A 271 -0.45 -1.78 -18.91
C LYS A 271 0.51 -2.70 -18.19
N LEU A 272 -0.05 -3.56 -17.33
CA LEU A 272 0.66 -4.64 -16.68
C LEU A 272 0.38 -5.95 -17.42
N LEU A 273 1.43 -6.63 -17.82
CA LEU A 273 1.40 -7.96 -18.43
C LEU A 273 2.02 -8.96 -17.46
N HIS A 274 1.24 -9.96 -17.05
CA HIS A 274 1.70 -11.10 -16.27
C HIS A 274 1.91 -12.30 -17.19
N ILE A 275 3.05 -12.96 -17.04
CA ILE A 275 3.42 -14.17 -17.74
C ILE A 275 3.76 -15.22 -16.69
N SER A 276 3.09 -16.37 -16.77
CA SER A 276 3.26 -17.48 -15.83
C SER A 276 3.41 -18.81 -16.56
N ASN A 277 3.78 -19.85 -15.81
CA ASN A 277 3.92 -21.22 -16.30
C ASN A 277 4.85 -21.37 -17.51
N LEU A 278 5.99 -20.66 -17.51
CA LEU A 278 6.99 -20.76 -18.57
C LEU A 278 7.68 -22.14 -18.54
N THR A 279 7.51 -22.92 -19.62
CA THR A 279 8.13 -24.25 -19.73
C THR A 279 9.45 -24.24 -20.51
N LEU A 280 10.23 -25.32 -20.43
CA LEU A 280 11.45 -25.53 -21.23
C LEU A 280 11.20 -25.48 -22.76
N ASN A 281 9.96 -25.78 -23.17
CA ASN A 281 9.49 -25.69 -24.56
C ASN A 281 9.00 -24.29 -24.94
N ASN A 282 9.18 -23.30 -24.05
CA ASN A 282 8.79 -21.90 -24.20
C ASN A 282 7.27 -21.69 -24.35
N THR A 283 6.45 -22.57 -23.78
CA THR A 283 5.01 -22.33 -23.63
C THR A 283 4.75 -21.56 -22.33
N PHE A 284 3.76 -20.67 -22.32
CA PHE A 284 3.43 -19.83 -21.15
C PHE A 284 1.96 -19.38 -21.23
N ILE A 285 1.44 -18.88 -20.11
CA ILE A 285 0.15 -18.19 -20.04
C ILE A 285 0.45 -16.70 -19.89
N ALA A 286 -0.31 -15.84 -20.58
CA ALA A 286 -0.18 -14.40 -20.49
C ALA A 286 -1.54 -13.73 -20.30
N THR A 287 -1.59 -12.80 -19.36
CA THR A 287 -2.77 -11.97 -19.05
C THR A 287 -2.33 -10.52 -18.89
N SER A 288 -3.21 -9.59 -19.25
CA SER A 288 -2.91 -8.16 -19.11
C SER A 288 -4.07 -7.38 -18.50
N THR A 289 -3.74 -6.31 -17.80
CA THR A 289 -4.68 -5.37 -17.18
C THR A 289 -4.17 -3.94 -17.34
N GLU A 290 -5.09 -2.97 -17.27
CA GLU A 290 -4.77 -1.55 -17.26
C GLU A 290 -4.65 -1.07 -15.81
N LEU A 291 -3.51 -0.49 -15.47
CA LEU A 291 -3.28 0.15 -14.19
C LEU A 291 -3.70 1.62 -14.30
N LEU A 292 -4.46 2.09 -13.30
CA LEU A 292 -4.88 3.49 -13.17
C LEU A 292 -5.54 4.03 -14.46
N PRO A 293 -6.62 3.39 -14.96
CA PRO A 293 -7.26 3.79 -16.22
C PRO A 293 -7.84 5.22 -16.20
N SER A 294 -8.02 5.81 -15.02
CA SER A 294 -8.47 7.19 -14.81
C SER A 294 -7.34 8.23 -14.91
N ILE A 295 -6.07 7.81 -14.92
CA ILE A 295 -4.90 8.69 -14.94
C ILE A 295 -4.26 8.65 -16.32
N GLY A 296 -4.23 9.81 -16.99
CA GLY A 296 -3.46 9.98 -18.23
C GLY A 296 -1.99 10.23 -17.92
N PHE A 297 -1.09 9.49 -18.57
CA PHE A 297 0.35 9.68 -18.46
C PHE A 297 0.92 10.37 -19.70
N ASP A 298 1.52 11.54 -19.54
CA ASP A 298 2.22 12.23 -20.64
C ASP A 298 3.46 11.42 -21.04
N ILE A 299 3.47 10.93 -22.28
CA ILE A 299 4.55 10.11 -22.85
C ILE A 299 5.93 10.77 -22.74
N ASN A 300 6.04 12.09 -22.71
CA ASN A 300 7.34 12.79 -22.64
C ASN A 300 7.83 13.02 -21.20
N MET A 301 6.96 12.74 -20.22
CA MET A 301 7.17 13.00 -18.80
C MET A 301 6.88 11.74 -17.99
N PHE A 302 7.24 10.59 -18.54
CA PHE A 302 7.04 9.27 -17.95
C PHE A 302 8.31 8.39 -18.04
N HIS A 303 8.65 7.69 -16.96
CA HIS A 303 9.71 6.67 -16.93
C HIS A 303 9.35 5.48 -16.03
N ILE A 304 9.73 4.27 -16.43
CA ILE A 304 9.55 3.04 -15.68
C ILE A 304 10.90 2.53 -15.22
N HIS A 305 11.00 2.29 -13.93
CA HIS A 305 12.14 1.65 -13.28
C HIS A 305 11.69 0.31 -12.70
N THR A 306 12.55 -0.70 -12.76
CA THR A 306 12.33 -1.99 -12.09
C THR A 306 12.76 -1.90 -10.64
N MET A 307 11.94 -2.38 -9.71
CA MET A 307 12.29 -2.54 -8.31
C MET A 307 12.56 -4.01 -8.00
N PRO A 308 13.82 -4.41 -7.72
CA PRO A 308 14.15 -5.78 -7.35
C PRO A 308 13.24 -6.29 -6.23
N ASP A 309 12.75 -7.52 -6.36
CA ASP A 309 11.89 -8.21 -5.39
C ASP A 309 10.55 -7.53 -5.02
N VAL A 310 10.22 -6.41 -5.66
CA VAL A 310 8.98 -5.64 -5.43
C VAL A 310 8.15 -5.55 -6.71
N GLY A 311 8.72 -4.99 -7.78
CA GLY A 311 7.99 -4.74 -9.02
C GLY A 311 8.48 -3.54 -9.79
N PHE A 312 7.69 -2.45 -9.78
CA PHE A 312 7.95 -1.28 -10.61
C PHE A 312 7.82 0.03 -9.84
N LEU A 313 8.69 0.97 -10.17
CA LEU A 313 8.64 2.37 -9.78
C LEU A 313 8.40 3.19 -11.05
N VAL A 314 7.27 3.88 -11.10
CA VAL A 314 6.91 4.75 -12.21
C VAL A 314 7.15 6.19 -11.80
N GLU A 315 8.04 6.87 -12.51
CA GLU A 315 8.33 8.29 -12.35
C GLU A 315 7.48 9.08 -13.34
N SER A 316 6.74 10.06 -12.84
CA SER A 316 5.91 10.98 -13.65
C SER A 316 6.27 12.42 -13.30
N LEU A 317 6.64 13.21 -14.31
CA LEU A 317 7.04 14.61 -14.11
C LEU A 317 5.83 15.54 -14.21
N LEU A 318 5.61 16.34 -13.17
CA LEU A 318 4.74 17.51 -13.20
C LEU A 318 5.62 18.78 -13.16
N LYS A 319 5.11 19.92 -13.63
CA LYS A 319 5.91 21.16 -13.75
C LYS A 319 6.69 21.54 -12.48
N LEU A 320 6.12 21.31 -11.30
CA LEU A 320 6.72 21.67 -10.01
C LEU A 320 7.06 20.47 -9.12
N GLN A 321 6.62 19.25 -9.47
CA GLN A 321 6.76 18.07 -8.62
C GLN A 321 7.03 16.82 -9.46
N THR A 322 7.89 15.92 -8.97
CA THR A 322 8.02 14.57 -9.51
C THR A 322 7.19 13.66 -8.64
N LYS A 323 6.33 12.91 -9.29
CA LYS A 323 5.49 11.92 -8.67
C LYS A 323 6.03 10.53 -8.94
N TYR A 324 6.07 9.70 -7.91
CA TYR A 324 6.48 8.32 -8.01
C TYR A 324 5.33 7.41 -7.62
N PHE A 325 4.99 6.46 -8.50
CA PHE A 325 4.04 5.38 -8.22
C PHE A 325 4.78 4.07 -8.02
N ILE A 326 4.37 3.29 -7.03
CA ILE A 326 5.00 2.01 -6.68
C ILE A 326 3.98 0.89 -6.87
N PHE A 327 4.31 -0.06 -7.72
CA PHE A 327 3.52 -1.27 -7.97
C PHE A 327 4.25 -2.49 -7.44
N ASN A 328 3.80 -3.02 -6.30
CA ASN A 328 4.37 -4.21 -5.67
C ASN A 328 3.73 -5.49 -6.23
N VAL A 329 4.10 -5.86 -7.46
CA VAL A 329 3.57 -7.08 -8.11
C VAL A 329 4.04 -8.38 -7.43
N ALA A 330 4.99 -8.27 -6.50
CA ALA A 330 5.44 -9.40 -5.69
C ALA A 330 4.38 -9.85 -4.68
N GLU A 331 3.73 -8.91 -4.00
CA GLU A 331 2.71 -9.23 -2.98
C GLU A 331 1.27 -8.93 -3.44
N ILE A 332 1.07 -7.93 -4.28
CA ILE A 332 -0.25 -7.40 -4.63
C ILE A 332 -0.73 -7.93 -5.98
N ASP A 333 -1.99 -8.37 -6.03
CA ASP A 333 -2.65 -8.73 -7.27
C ASP A 333 -3.34 -7.51 -7.91
N TYR A 334 -2.66 -6.88 -8.87
CA TYR A 334 -3.21 -5.74 -9.60
C TYR A 334 -4.23 -6.11 -10.69
N PHE A 335 -4.56 -7.39 -10.87
CA PHE A 335 -5.73 -7.77 -11.66
C PHE A 335 -7.04 -7.51 -10.90
N ASP A 336 -6.96 -7.41 -9.57
CA ASP A 336 -7.99 -6.77 -8.76
C ASP A 336 -7.74 -5.25 -8.74
N GLN A 337 -8.64 -4.51 -9.38
CA GLN A 337 -8.55 -3.06 -9.53
C GLN A 337 -8.84 -2.29 -8.23
N THR A 338 -9.28 -2.97 -7.17
CA THR A 338 -9.51 -2.38 -5.85
C THR A 338 -8.24 -2.32 -4.99
N ASN A 339 -7.12 -2.81 -5.50
CA ASN A 339 -5.86 -2.81 -4.76
C ASN A 339 -5.08 -1.49 -4.88
N ALA A 340 -4.39 -1.14 -3.80
CA ALA A 340 -3.60 0.07 -3.68
C ALA A 340 -2.25 0.00 -4.41
N PHE A 341 -1.77 1.18 -4.77
CA PHE A 341 -0.40 1.46 -5.19
C PHE A 341 0.23 2.44 -4.19
N GLY A 342 1.56 2.41 -4.08
CA GLY A 342 2.29 3.38 -3.28
C GLY A 342 2.49 4.68 -4.03
N GLU A 343 2.45 5.81 -3.33
CA GLU A 343 2.68 7.13 -3.91
C GLU A 343 3.68 7.95 -3.09
N VAL A 344 4.54 8.69 -3.79
CA VAL A 344 5.28 9.80 -3.16
C VAL A 344 5.48 10.96 -4.12
N LEU A 345 5.29 12.16 -3.58
CA LEU A 345 5.52 13.43 -4.25
C LEU A 345 6.84 14.03 -3.76
N THR A 346 7.63 14.52 -4.71
CA THR A 346 8.87 15.22 -4.41
C THR A 346 8.90 16.53 -5.18
N ASP A 347 9.39 17.60 -4.57
CA ASP A 347 9.50 18.87 -5.26
C ASP A 347 10.56 18.82 -6.37
N ASN A 348 10.24 19.47 -7.48
CA ASN A 348 11.16 19.65 -8.59
C ASN A 348 11.94 20.92 -8.42
N ASN A 349 13.15 20.79 -7.87
CA ASN A 349 14.15 21.84 -7.94
C ASN A 349 14.95 21.80 -9.25
N PHE A 350 14.50 21.03 -10.25
CA PHE A 350 15.17 20.97 -11.53
C PHE A 350 14.96 22.27 -12.30
N THR A 351 16.04 23.01 -12.52
CA THR A 351 16.03 24.13 -13.48
C THR A 351 16.08 23.63 -14.93
N ASN A 352 16.26 22.32 -15.17
CA ASN A 352 16.43 21.76 -16.50
C ASN A 352 15.92 20.31 -16.60
N ASN A 353 15.04 20.02 -17.58
CA ASN A 353 14.43 18.70 -17.82
C ASN A 353 15.43 17.62 -18.31
N SER A 354 16.70 17.96 -18.51
CA SER A 354 17.70 17.09 -19.14
C SER A 354 18.06 15.82 -18.36
N LEU A 355 17.69 15.72 -17.09
CA LEU A 355 18.00 14.54 -16.26
C LEU A 355 16.85 13.55 -16.15
N TYR A 356 15.68 13.88 -16.69
CA TYR A 356 14.47 13.10 -16.52
C TYR A 356 14.64 11.64 -16.99
N GLY A 357 14.17 10.70 -16.17
CA GLY A 357 14.30 9.24 -16.40
C GLY A 357 15.72 8.68 -16.19
N ASN A 358 16.73 9.54 -16.02
CA ASN A 358 18.13 9.16 -15.84
C ASN A 358 18.75 9.83 -14.61
N ASN A 359 17.91 10.18 -13.64
CA ASN A 359 18.25 10.92 -12.43
C ASN A 359 18.16 10.07 -11.17
N ILE A 360 17.80 8.80 -11.23
CA ILE A 360 17.61 7.99 -10.03
C ILE A 360 18.48 6.74 -10.01
N PHE A 361 18.89 6.37 -8.81
CA PHE A 361 19.49 5.10 -8.47
C PHE A 361 18.55 4.38 -7.53
N LEU A 362 18.13 3.16 -7.87
CA LEU A 362 17.31 2.34 -7.01
C LEU A 362 18.13 1.19 -6.42
N PHE A 363 18.21 1.15 -5.10
CA PHE A 363 18.90 0.10 -4.37
C PHE A 363 17.97 -1.09 -4.05
N PRO A 364 18.52 -2.31 -3.91
CA PRO A 364 17.73 -3.49 -3.53
C PRO A 364 16.99 -3.37 -2.19
N ASN A 365 17.44 -2.48 -1.29
CA ASN A 365 16.78 -2.20 -0.01
C ASN A 365 15.69 -1.11 -0.11
N ASN A 366 15.14 -0.88 -1.31
CA ASN A 366 14.06 0.09 -1.58
C ASN A 366 14.43 1.56 -1.32
N ILE A 367 15.72 1.85 -1.19
CA ILE A 367 16.21 3.22 -1.12
C ILE A 367 16.38 3.75 -2.54
N ILE A 368 15.87 4.96 -2.79
CA ILE A 368 16.21 5.72 -3.98
C ILE A 368 17.21 6.83 -3.66
N VAL A 369 18.13 7.06 -4.59
CA VAL A 369 18.99 8.25 -4.60
C VAL A 369 18.73 9.02 -5.88
N ARG A 370 18.19 10.22 -5.74
CA ARG A 370 17.89 11.14 -6.85
C ARG A 370 19.03 12.14 -7.02
N ILE A 371 19.46 12.35 -8.25
CA ILE A 371 20.43 13.37 -8.65
C ILE A 371 19.68 14.64 -9.01
N ILE A 372 19.98 15.73 -8.31
CA ILE A 372 19.53 17.09 -8.62
C ILE A 372 20.75 17.88 -9.12
N ARG A 373 20.63 18.52 -10.28
CA ARG A 373 21.68 19.36 -10.85
C ARG A 373 21.27 20.82 -10.84
N ASP A 374 22.15 21.65 -10.32
CA ASP A 374 22.14 23.09 -10.54
C ASP A 374 23.49 23.54 -11.14
N ARG A 375 23.48 23.84 -12.44
CA ARG A 375 24.68 24.22 -13.23
C ARG A 375 25.82 23.22 -13.12
N ARG A 376 26.72 23.39 -12.14
CA ARG A 376 27.91 22.57 -11.84
C ARG A 376 27.79 21.81 -10.52
N LEU A 377 26.75 22.06 -9.73
CA LEU A 377 26.49 21.40 -8.46
C LEU A 377 25.55 20.22 -8.68
N PHE A 378 25.90 19.10 -8.06
CA PHE A 378 25.06 17.94 -7.88
C PHE A 378 24.65 17.86 -6.43
N THR A 379 23.37 17.58 -6.20
CA THR A 379 22.84 17.23 -4.89
C THR A 379 22.19 15.86 -5.02
N PHE A 380 22.62 14.92 -4.20
CA PHE A 380 22.04 13.60 -4.08
C PHE A 380 21.03 13.63 -2.94
N GLN A 381 19.79 13.32 -3.26
CA GLN A 381 18.69 13.25 -2.31
C GLN A 381 18.30 11.80 -2.13
N GLN A 382 18.43 11.29 -0.91
CA GLN A 382 18.07 9.93 -0.57
C GLN A 382 16.66 9.87 0.01
N MET A 383 15.87 8.87 -0.40
CA MET A 383 14.55 8.57 0.15
C MET A 383 14.39 7.06 0.34
N ASP A 384 13.82 6.65 1.48
CA ASP A 384 13.44 5.26 1.75
C ASP A 384 11.98 5.04 1.36
N LEU A 385 11.73 4.17 0.38
CA LEU A 385 10.38 3.85 -0.11
C LEU A 385 9.70 2.74 0.72
N SER A 386 10.39 2.12 1.68
CA SER A 386 9.91 0.91 2.37
C SER A 386 8.54 1.07 3.02
N SER A 387 8.24 2.27 3.53
CA SER A 387 7.02 2.57 4.27
C SER A 387 5.80 2.89 3.39
N ILE A 388 6.01 3.06 2.08
CA ILE A 388 4.98 3.38 1.07
C ILE A 388 4.81 2.27 0.04
N ILE A 389 5.58 1.18 0.15
CA ILE A 389 5.35 -0.03 -0.66
C ILE A 389 4.04 -0.67 -0.17
N PRO A 390 3.04 -0.87 -1.06
CA PRO A 390 1.78 -1.53 -0.72
C PRO A 390 2.03 -2.99 -0.34
N LYS A 391 1.32 -3.48 0.68
CA LYS A 391 1.46 -4.84 1.19
C LYS A 391 0.09 -5.42 1.52
N ASN A 392 -0.02 -6.74 1.47
CA ASN A 392 -1.20 -7.41 2.00
C ASN A 392 -1.25 -7.23 3.52
N ASN A 393 -2.46 -7.12 4.06
CA ASN A 393 -2.67 -6.89 5.47
C ASN A 393 -3.88 -7.72 5.96
N PRO A 394 -4.03 -7.93 7.29
CA PRO A 394 -5.09 -8.78 7.82
C PRO A 394 -6.50 -8.18 7.61
N TYR A 395 -6.60 -6.92 7.20
CA TYR A 395 -7.87 -6.23 6.97
C TYR A 395 -8.46 -6.49 5.58
N ASN A 396 -7.71 -7.20 4.72
CA ASN A 396 -7.99 -7.42 3.30
C ASN A 396 -8.23 -6.10 2.55
N ASN A 397 -7.44 -5.07 2.87
CA ASN A 397 -7.58 -3.74 2.30
C ASN A 397 -6.20 -3.08 2.16
N THR A 398 -5.59 -3.23 1.00
CA THR A 398 -4.20 -2.81 0.72
C THR A 398 -3.97 -1.29 0.80
N HIS A 399 -5.03 -0.48 0.91
CA HIS A 399 -4.96 0.97 1.13
C HIS A 399 -4.64 1.34 2.58
N ILE A 400 -4.90 0.43 3.52
CA ILE A 400 -4.65 0.62 4.95
C ILE A 400 -3.23 0.18 5.29
N LYS A 401 -2.45 1.09 5.86
CA LYS A 401 -1.09 0.81 6.33
C LYS A 401 -1.09 0.18 7.71
N GLN A 402 -1.90 0.74 8.61
CA GLN A 402 -2.03 0.28 10.00
C GLN A 402 -3.32 0.83 10.60
N VAL A 403 -3.77 0.19 11.68
CA VAL A 403 -4.89 0.67 12.48
C VAL A 403 -4.56 0.58 13.96
N TYR A 404 -5.24 1.39 14.74
CA TYR A 404 -5.30 1.31 16.18
C TYR A 404 -6.76 1.17 16.61
N PRO A 405 -7.11 0.19 17.45
CA PRO A 405 -6.27 -0.93 17.90
C PRO A 405 -5.88 -1.84 16.72
N SER A 406 -4.70 -2.46 16.74
CA SER A 406 -4.29 -3.43 15.72
C SER A 406 -5.11 -4.72 15.79
N MET A 407 -4.95 -5.59 14.78
CA MET A 407 -5.72 -6.83 14.69
C MET A 407 -5.47 -7.73 15.90
N ASN A 408 -6.54 -8.14 16.58
CA ASN A 408 -6.53 -8.93 17.82
C ASN A 408 -5.87 -8.26 19.03
N ASP A 409 -5.63 -6.94 18.98
CA ASP A 409 -5.09 -6.20 20.12
C ASP A 409 -5.99 -6.30 21.35
N LEU A 410 -5.37 -6.28 22.53
CA LEU A 410 -6.05 -6.22 23.82
C LEU A 410 -6.13 -4.77 24.30
N ILE A 411 -7.35 -4.25 24.42
CA ILE A 411 -7.63 -2.90 24.89
C ILE A 411 -8.33 -2.91 26.26
N TYR A 412 -8.24 -1.78 26.97
CA TYR A 412 -9.04 -1.59 28.16
C TYR A 412 -10.52 -1.36 27.79
N ILE A 413 -11.41 -1.81 28.66
CA ILE A 413 -12.82 -1.41 28.59
C ILE A 413 -12.92 0.12 28.65
N GLY A 414 -13.89 0.71 27.94
CA GLY A 414 -14.03 2.16 27.90
C GLY A 414 -13.19 2.86 26.83
N THR A 415 -12.36 2.14 26.08
CA THR A 415 -11.60 2.72 24.95
C THR A 415 -12.56 3.41 23.99
N ASN A 416 -12.26 4.66 23.65
CA ASN A 416 -13.17 5.56 22.94
C ASN A 416 -12.52 6.19 21.70
N GLU A 417 -11.39 5.66 21.25
CA GLU A 417 -10.65 6.17 20.10
C GLU A 417 -10.12 5.01 19.26
N MET A 418 -10.29 5.14 17.94
CA MET A 418 -9.63 4.31 16.95
C MET A 418 -8.91 5.21 15.93
N ASN A 419 -7.94 4.67 15.23
CA ASN A 419 -7.20 5.37 14.20
C ASN A 419 -6.91 4.46 13.01
N ILE A 420 -6.97 4.99 11.80
CA ILE A 420 -6.58 4.29 10.57
C ILE A 420 -5.53 5.16 9.88
N THR A 421 -4.35 4.59 9.62
CA THR A 421 -3.33 5.24 8.79
C THR A 421 -3.34 4.59 7.41
N PHE A 422 -3.37 5.42 6.37
CA PHE A 422 -3.43 5.01 4.98
C PHE A 422 -2.05 4.98 4.32
N LEU A 423 -1.97 4.29 3.18
CA LEU A 423 -0.76 4.22 2.37
C LEU A 423 -0.44 5.56 1.70
N ASN A 424 -1.47 6.23 1.16
CA ASN A 424 -1.38 7.51 0.47
C ASN A 424 -2.21 8.57 1.20
N GLN A 425 -2.03 9.84 0.84
CA GLN A 425 -2.80 10.95 1.43
C GLN A 425 -4.28 10.87 1.04
N ILE A 426 -5.14 11.16 2.01
CA ILE A 426 -6.60 11.06 1.89
C ILE A 426 -7.29 12.41 2.03
N ASP A 427 -8.45 12.51 1.38
CA ASP A 427 -9.46 13.55 1.56
C ASP A 427 -10.81 12.92 1.96
N PRO A 428 -11.70 13.70 2.60
CA PRO A 428 -13.01 13.21 3.00
C PRO A 428 -13.93 13.02 1.78
N THR A 429 -14.80 12.03 1.86
CA THR A 429 -15.82 11.73 0.85
C THR A 429 -17.23 11.97 1.41
N THR A 430 -18.25 11.44 0.73
CA THR A 430 -19.60 11.33 1.29
C THR A 430 -19.57 10.49 2.57
N ALA A 431 -20.24 10.96 3.61
CA ALA A 431 -20.30 10.26 4.88
C ALA A 431 -20.88 8.84 4.72
N VAL A 432 -20.19 7.86 5.30
CA VAL A 432 -20.62 6.46 5.33
C VAL A 432 -20.63 5.93 6.76
N ASN A 433 -21.18 4.73 6.99
CA ASN A 433 -21.29 4.22 8.34
C ASN A 433 -20.01 3.54 8.82
N ILE A 434 -19.74 3.73 10.10
CA ILE A 434 -18.84 2.89 10.89
C ILE A 434 -19.71 2.16 11.93
N SER A 435 -19.55 0.85 12.01
CA SER A 435 -20.34 -0.02 12.89
C SER A 435 -19.41 -0.90 13.73
N ILE A 436 -19.73 -1.04 15.02
CA ILE A 436 -19.00 -1.90 15.96
C ILE A 436 -19.95 -2.95 16.49
N TYR A 437 -19.53 -4.21 16.44
CA TYR A 437 -20.33 -5.34 16.91
C TYR A 437 -19.56 -6.17 17.92
N LEU A 438 -20.27 -6.64 18.94
CA LEU A 438 -19.78 -7.67 19.86
C LEU A 438 -19.99 -9.05 19.23
N ILE A 439 -18.98 -9.90 19.33
CA ILE A 439 -19.01 -11.30 18.90
C ILE A 439 -19.35 -12.17 20.12
N HIS A 440 -20.49 -12.86 20.08
CA HIS A 440 -20.90 -13.76 21.16
C HIS A 440 -21.76 -14.91 20.61
N ASP A 441 -21.43 -16.16 20.93
CA ASP A 441 -22.21 -17.36 20.54
C ASP A 441 -22.57 -17.44 19.04
N ASN A 442 -21.63 -17.07 18.16
CA ASN A 442 -21.81 -16.95 16.70
C ASN A 442 -22.84 -15.90 16.25
N ASP A 443 -23.35 -15.08 17.17
CA ASP A 443 -24.15 -13.90 16.89
C ASP A 443 -23.29 -12.63 16.96
N TYR A 444 -23.82 -11.57 16.34
CA TYR A 444 -23.20 -10.24 16.29
C TYR A 444 -24.16 -9.19 16.84
N TYR A 445 -23.80 -8.56 17.95
CA TYR A 445 -24.64 -7.56 18.61
C TYR A 445 -24.13 -6.15 18.34
N LEU A 446 -24.95 -5.32 17.68
CA LEU A 446 -24.58 -3.95 17.36
C LEU A 446 -24.35 -3.13 18.64
N ARG A 447 -23.15 -2.59 18.78
CA ARG A 447 -22.77 -1.75 19.92
C ARG A 447 -22.94 -0.27 19.60
N GLN A 448 -22.51 0.12 18.41
CA GLN A 448 -22.56 1.51 17.96
C GLN A 448 -22.47 1.55 16.44
N LYS A 449 -23.33 2.38 15.82
CA LYS A 449 -23.29 2.74 14.40
C LYS A 449 -23.47 4.24 14.25
N PHE A 450 -22.64 4.88 13.43
CA PHE A 450 -22.69 6.31 13.19
C PHE A 450 -22.15 6.67 11.82
N LEU A 451 -22.53 7.84 11.31
CA LEU A 451 -21.97 8.41 10.09
C LEU A 451 -20.59 9.01 10.38
N CYS A 452 -19.62 8.68 9.54
CA CYS A 452 -18.25 9.18 9.63
C CYS A 452 -18.19 10.65 9.17
N THR A 453 -18.51 11.55 10.09
CA THR A 453 -18.43 13.01 9.94
C THR A 453 -17.86 13.64 11.20
N ASN A 454 -17.49 14.92 11.15
CA ASN A 454 -17.11 15.66 12.36
C ASN A 454 -18.32 15.71 13.33
N PRO A 455 -18.16 15.37 14.64
CA PRO A 455 -16.90 15.20 15.37
C PRO A 455 -16.39 13.75 15.49
N TYR A 456 -17.08 12.77 14.91
CA TYR A 456 -16.73 11.35 15.04
C TYR A 456 -15.56 10.94 14.15
N CYS A 457 -15.34 11.60 13.03
CA CYS A 457 -14.26 11.33 12.09
C CYS A 457 -13.46 12.59 11.81
N ILE A 458 -12.15 12.55 12.06
CA ILE A 458 -11.23 13.68 11.91
C ILE A 458 -9.99 13.21 11.15
N ILE A 459 -9.74 13.81 9.98
CA ILE A 459 -8.51 13.58 9.22
C ILE A 459 -7.38 14.39 9.86
N SER A 460 -6.20 13.79 10.01
CA SER A 460 -5.01 14.42 10.54
C SER A 460 -4.47 15.52 9.61
N ASP A 461 -3.71 16.46 10.18
CA ASP A 461 -3.13 17.58 9.42
C ASP A 461 -2.13 17.14 8.31
N ASP A 462 -1.57 15.93 8.44
CA ASP A 462 -0.69 15.32 7.43
C ASP A 462 -1.43 14.57 6.32
N PHE A 463 -2.75 14.47 6.41
CA PHE A 463 -3.65 13.78 5.50
C PHE A 463 -3.41 12.26 5.40
N TYR A 464 -2.66 11.63 6.30
CA TYR A 464 -2.41 10.19 6.24
C TYR A 464 -3.25 9.37 7.22
N SER A 465 -3.92 10.00 8.18
CA SER A 465 -4.65 9.28 9.22
C SER A 465 -6.06 9.78 9.42
N LEU A 466 -6.96 8.86 9.73
CA LEU A 466 -8.34 9.12 10.13
C LEU A 466 -8.51 8.72 11.59
N LYS A 467 -8.67 9.72 12.46
CA LYS A 467 -9.06 9.52 13.85
C LYS A 467 -10.57 9.33 13.95
N ILE A 468 -10.97 8.27 14.63
CA ILE A 468 -12.37 7.89 14.86
C ILE A 468 -12.66 8.00 16.35
N ASN A 469 -13.52 8.94 16.72
CA ASN A 469 -13.97 9.15 18.09
C ASN A 469 -15.23 8.32 18.34
N LEU A 470 -15.17 7.48 19.37
CA LEU A 470 -16.26 6.62 19.80
C LEU A 470 -16.85 7.11 21.12
N LEU A 471 -18.00 6.54 21.48
CA LEU A 471 -18.46 6.60 22.87
C LEU A 471 -17.60 5.64 23.72
N SER A 472 -17.67 5.77 25.04
CA SER A 472 -16.99 4.86 25.98
C SER A 472 -17.63 3.47 26.08
N ASN A 473 -18.89 3.32 25.67
CA ASN A 473 -19.68 2.12 25.94
C ASN A 473 -19.64 0.99 24.87
N PRO A 474 -19.09 1.15 23.65
CA PRO A 474 -19.02 0.04 22.70
C PRO A 474 -18.20 -1.14 23.25
N PHE A 475 -17.02 -0.85 23.82
CA PHE A 475 -16.09 -1.82 24.39
C PHE A 475 -16.25 -1.91 25.92
N ASN A 476 -17.40 -2.38 26.38
CA ASN A 476 -17.78 -2.38 27.79
C ASN A 476 -17.77 -3.76 28.47
N ILE A 477 -17.43 -4.85 27.74
CA ILE A 477 -17.41 -6.20 28.29
C ILE A 477 -15.97 -6.67 28.42
N PRO A 478 -15.55 -7.17 29.59
CA PRO A 478 -14.21 -7.72 29.77
C PRO A 478 -14.06 -9.07 29.04
N ASN A 479 -12.84 -9.36 28.57
CA ASN A 479 -12.50 -10.63 27.90
C ASN A 479 -13.47 -10.98 26.73
N ALA A 480 -13.81 -9.99 25.92
CA ALA A 480 -14.75 -10.11 24.81
C ALA A 480 -14.08 -9.70 23.50
N SER A 481 -14.60 -10.25 22.40
CA SER A 481 -14.14 -9.94 21.05
C SER A 481 -15.18 -9.10 20.32
N TYR A 482 -14.72 -8.09 19.60
CA TYR A 482 -15.53 -7.18 18.81
C TYR A 482 -14.99 -7.15 17.39
N TYR A 483 -15.84 -6.87 16.40
CA TYR A 483 -15.36 -6.47 15.08
C TYR A 483 -15.84 -5.08 14.70
N VAL A 484 -15.05 -4.42 13.87
CA VAL A 484 -15.34 -3.12 13.28
C VAL A 484 -15.63 -3.32 11.80
N GLU A 485 -16.73 -2.74 11.35
CA GLU A 485 -17.13 -2.68 9.94
C GLU A 485 -17.14 -1.21 9.51
N ILE A 486 -16.58 -0.95 8.34
CA ILE A 486 -16.57 0.37 7.72
C ILE A 486 -17.10 0.18 6.30
N ASP A 487 -18.14 0.95 5.95
CA ASP A 487 -18.71 0.97 4.60
C ASP A 487 -17.65 1.42 3.57
N ASP A 488 -17.83 1.02 2.31
CA ASP A 488 -16.93 1.45 1.22
C ASP A 488 -16.98 2.96 1.00
N ASP A 489 -15.99 3.49 0.29
CA ASP A 489 -15.92 4.88 -0.13
C ASP A 489 -15.82 5.89 1.04
N PHE A 490 -15.36 5.47 2.21
CA PHE A 490 -15.32 6.32 3.42
C PHE A 490 -14.24 7.42 3.40
N VAL A 491 -13.25 7.28 2.53
CA VAL A 491 -12.24 8.29 2.17
C VAL A 491 -11.81 8.08 0.71
N GLU A 492 -11.16 9.08 0.11
CA GLU A 492 -10.54 8.96 -1.21
C GLU A 492 -9.11 9.48 -1.19
N TYR A 493 -8.29 9.05 -2.15
CA TYR A 493 -6.96 9.62 -2.32
C TYR A 493 -7.02 11.05 -2.83
N LYS A 494 -6.29 11.92 -2.13
CA LYS A 494 -6.29 13.38 -2.32
C LYS A 494 -5.99 13.83 -3.75
N TYR A 495 -5.16 13.08 -4.48
CA TYR A 495 -4.66 13.51 -5.79
C TYR A 495 -5.27 12.73 -6.96
N GLU A 496 -5.74 11.49 -6.75
CA GLU A 496 -6.26 10.61 -7.81
C GLU A 496 -7.78 10.48 -7.77
N HIS A 497 -8.42 10.93 -6.68
CA HIS A 497 -9.84 10.70 -6.41
C HIS A 497 -10.21 9.20 -6.46
N ILE A 498 -9.27 8.34 -6.06
CA ILE A 498 -9.50 6.90 -5.93
C ILE A 498 -10.13 6.66 -4.58
N LYS A 499 -11.36 6.14 -4.61
CA LYS A 499 -12.10 5.82 -3.40
C LYS A 499 -11.52 4.58 -2.73
N VAL A 500 -11.40 4.63 -1.41
CA VAL A 500 -10.84 3.55 -0.61
C VAL A 500 -11.96 2.56 -0.23
N PRO A 501 -11.79 1.26 -0.52
CA PRO A 501 -12.71 0.23 -0.03
C PRO A 501 -12.79 0.26 1.50
N GLY A 502 -13.90 -0.18 2.07
CA GLY A 502 -14.12 -0.24 3.51
C GLY A 502 -13.42 -1.42 4.18
N ILE A 503 -13.77 -1.68 5.45
CA ILE A 503 -13.33 -2.87 6.19
C ILE A 503 -14.55 -3.78 6.35
N LYS A 504 -14.47 -4.97 5.76
CA LYS A 504 -15.58 -5.94 5.76
C LYS A 504 -15.71 -6.67 7.11
N PRO A 505 -16.90 -7.21 7.44
CA PRO A 505 -17.13 -7.92 8.70
C PRO A 505 -16.07 -9.00 8.98
N GLY A 506 -15.57 -9.04 10.22
CA GLY A 506 -14.56 -10.01 10.67
C GLY A 506 -13.12 -9.69 10.28
N ASN A 507 -12.85 -8.69 9.44
CA ASN A 507 -11.49 -8.34 9.01
C ASN A 507 -10.74 -7.44 10.01
N TRP A 508 -11.44 -6.80 10.95
CA TRP A 508 -10.81 -6.04 12.03
C TRP A 508 -11.42 -6.45 13.37
N ILE A 509 -10.73 -7.35 14.05
CA ILE A 509 -11.12 -7.89 15.36
C ILE A 509 -10.32 -7.19 16.46
N ILE A 510 -11.01 -6.80 17.53
CA ILE A 510 -10.46 -6.14 18.71
C ILE A 510 -10.90 -6.92 19.93
N ASN A 511 -10.00 -7.14 20.89
CA ASN A 511 -10.29 -7.87 22.13
C ASN A 511 -10.18 -6.94 23.33
N THR A 512 -11.03 -7.13 24.33
CA THR A 512 -10.89 -6.41 25.61
C THR A 512 -10.09 -7.23 26.61
N LEU A 513 -9.36 -6.55 27.48
CA LEU A 513 -8.61 -7.18 28.55
C LEU A 513 -9.55 -7.94 29.52
N PRO A 514 -9.05 -9.03 30.13
CA PRO A 514 -9.72 -9.61 31.29
C PRO A 514 -9.88 -8.52 32.36
N GLY A 515 -11.11 -8.28 32.80
CA GLY A 515 -11.37 -7.32 33.85
C GLY A 515 -10.64 -7.74 35.13
N ASN A 516 -10.07 -6.78 35.84
CA ASN A 516 -9.79 -6.99 37.26
C ASN A 516 -11.16 -7.00 37.94
N TYR A 517 -11.62 -8.20 38.28
CA TYR A 517 -12.75 -8.39 39.18
C TYR A 517 -12.29 -7.95 40.56
N SER A 518 -12.12 -6.66 40.78
CA SER A 518 -12.21 -6.14 42.13
C SER A 518 -13.65 -6.43 42.53
N GLN A 519 -13.85 -7.56 43.21
CA GLN A 519 -14.72 -7.55 44.37
C GLN A 519 -14.23 -6.36 45.18
N ASP A 520 -14.85 -5.21 44.98
CA ASP A 520 -14.64 -4.06 45.81
C ASP A 520 -15.30 -4.48 47.13
N THR A 521 -14.53 -5.23 47.94
CA THR A 521 -14.96 -5.82 49.21
C THR A 521 -15.38 -4.77 50.24
N ASN A 522 -15.39 -3.50 49.86
CA ASN A 522 -15.64 -2.34 50.69
C ASN A 522 -16.87 -1.51 50.26
N ASN A 523 -17.55 -1.85 49.15
CA ASN A 523 -18.85 -1.29 48.83
C ASN A 523 -19.88 -2.43 48.82
N GLN A 524 -20.95 -2.29 49.59
CA GLN A 524 -22.08 -3.21 49.61
C GLN A 524 -22.72 -3.28 48.21
N ASP A 525 -22.19 -4.12 47.32
CA ASP A 525 -22.84 -4.45 46.06
C ASP A 525 -24.11 -5.23 46.43
N SER A 526 -25.27 -4.61 46.27
CA SER A 526 -26.55 -5.29 46.46
C SER A 526 -26.63 -6.46 45.48
N ASP A 527 -27.15 -7.62 45.92
CA ASP A 527 -27.33 -8.83 45.09
C ASP A 527 -28.07 -8.57 43.76
N TYR A 528 -28.79 -7.45 43.69
CA TYR A 528 -29.49 -6.97 42.51
C TYR A 528 -29.71 -5.46 42.56
N ILE A 529 -30.14 -4.88 41.44
CA ILE A 529 -30.65 -3.51 41.36
C ILE A 529 -32.01 -3.50 40.68
N LEU A 530 -32.90 -2.60 41.12
CA LEU A 530 -34.18 -2.36 40.47
C LEU A 530 -34.12 -1.14 39.56
N GLY A 531 -34.58 -1.34 38.33
CA GLY A 531 -34.66 -0.33 37.29
C GLY A 531 -36.08 -0.08 36.84
N LYS A 532 -36.36 1.14 36.39
CA LYS A 532 -37.60 1.50 35.72
C LYS A 532 -37.30 2.06 34.33
N LEU A 533 -37.91 1.47 33.32
CA LEU A 533 -37.97 1.95 31.93
C LEU A 533 -39.40 2.32 31.59
N ARG A 534 -39.59 3.36 30.77
CA ARG A 534 -40.90 3.77 30.25
C ARG A 534 -40.96 3.48 28.75
N LEU A 535 -42.12 3.07 28.26
CA LEU A 535 -42.40 3.00 26.83
C LEU A 535 -42.92 4.36 26.34
N ASN A 536 -42.59 4.71 25.11
CA ASN A 536 -43.18 5.88 24.44
C ASN A 536 -44.68 5.64 24.13
N SER A 537 -45.34 6.67 23.61
CA SER A 537 -46.76 6.60 23.24
C SER A 537 -47.08 5.42 22.31
N ASP A 538 -46.32 5.28 21.21
CA ASP A 538 -46.53 4.20 20.24
C ASP A 538 -46.39 2.82 20.88
N GLY A 539 -45.34 2.61 21.68
CA GLY A 539 -45.09 1.36 22.38
C GLY A 539 -46.18 1.03 23.40
N THR A 540 -46.66 2.03 24.12
CA THR A 540 -47.74 1.86 25.09
C THR A 540 -49.06 1.50 24.39
N GLU A 541 -49.37 2.14 23.26
CA GLU A 541 -50.55 1.81 22.46
C GLU A 541 -50.49 0.39 21.92
N GLN A 542 -49.37 0.02 21.29
CA GLN A 542 -49.16 -1.34 20.76
C GLN A 542 -49.30 -2.39 21.86
N TYR A 543 -48.69 -2.17 23.02
CA TYR A 543 -48.78 -3.08 24.15
C TYR A 543 -50.23 -3.26 24.64
N ASN A 544 -51.01 -2.18 24.70
CA ASN A 544 -52.40 -2.22 25.19
C ASN A 544 -53.36 -2.96 24.25
N LEU A 545 -53.02 -3.08 22.96
CA LEU A 545 -53.80 -3.85 21.98
C LEU A 545 -53.63 -5.37 22.14
N LEU A 546 -52.59 -5.81 22.86
CA LEU A 546 -52.29 -7.22 23.06
C LEU A 546 -53.16 -7.83 24.16
N ASP A 547 -53.52 -9.10 23.99
CA ASP A 547 -54.13 -9.92 25.03
C ASP A 547 -53.10 -10.30 26.10
N VAL A 548 -53.53 -10.99 27.17
CA VAL A 548 -52.65 -11.31 28.31
C VAL A 548 -51.41 -12.12 27.86
N ASN A 549 -51.58 -13.02 26.90
CA ASN A 549 -50.46 -13.82 26.37
C ASN A 549 -49.52 -12.95 25.53
N GLY A 550 -50.06 -12.16 24.60
CA GLY A 550 -49.27 -11.25 23.78
C GLY A 550 -48.53 -10.20 24.61
N GLN A 551 -49.13 -9.73 25.71
CA GLN A 551 -48.46 -8.84 26.66
C GLN A 551 -47.28 -9.51 27.35
N ASN A 552 -47.38 -10.78 27.74
CA ASN A 552 -46.26 -11.52 28.30
C ASN A 552 -45.16 -11.74 27.26
N ASP A 553 -45.54 -12.18 26.05
CA ASP A 553 -44.62 -12.37 24.93
C ASP A 553 -43.87 -11.07 24.57
N PHE A 554 -44.56 -9.93 24.59
CA PHE A 554 -43.95 -8.61 24.39
C PHE A 554 -42.80 -8.37 25.36
N PHE A 555 -42.98 -8.69 26.65
CA PHE A 555 -41.90 -8.51 27.64
C PHE A 555 -40.79 -9.53 27.48
N GLU A 556 -41.09 -10.78 27.14
CA GLU A 556 -40.06 -11.79 26.93
C GLU A 556 -39.16 -11.39 25.75
N GLN A 557 -39.77 -10.93 24.65
CA GLN A 557 -39.02 -10.43 23.49
C GLN A 557 -38.24 -9.15 23.82
N MET A 558 -38.86 -8.18 24.50
CA MET A 558 -38.17 -6.97 24.95
C MET A 558 -36.99 -7.28 25.88
N THR A 559 -37.15 -8.25 26.78
CA THR A 559 -36.08 -8.68 27.71
C THR A 559 -34.95 -9.36 26.96
N SER A 560 -35.28 -10.21 25.98
CA SER A 560 -34.31 -10.83 25.08
C SER A 560 -33.52 -9.78 24.28
N GLU A 561 -34.19 -8.82 23.66
CA GLU A 561 -33.55 -7.73 22.92
C GLU A 561 -32.73 -6.80 23.81
N LEU A 562 -33.22 -6.50 25.02
CA LEU A 562 -32.48 -5.73 26.02
C LEU A 562 -31.21 -6.48 26.42
N SER A 563 -31.31 -7.79 26.69
CA SER A 563 -30.17 -8.63 27.07
C SER A 563 -29.06 -8.64 26.02
N LYS A 564 -29.39 -8.49 24.73
CA LYS A 564 -28.41 -8.36 23.63
C LYS A 564 -27.87 -6.93 23.48
N SER A 565 -28.72 -5.93 23.75
CA SER A 565 -28.36 -4.50 23.64
C SER A 565 -27.44 -4.01 24.76
N ILE A 566 -27.56 -4.57 25.96
CA ILE A 566 -26.64 -4.39 27.09
C ILE A 566 -26.06 -5.75 27.45
N PRO A 567 -25.10 -6.29 26.67
CA PRO A 567 -24.94 -7.72 26.46
C PRO A 567 -24.73 -8.44 27.79
N VAL A 568 -25.80 -8.97 28.35
CA VAL A 568 -25.91 -9.53 29.70
C VAL A 568 -26.74 -10.79 29.59
N ASP A 569 -26.45 -11.78 30.42
CA ASP A 569 -27.20 -13.02 30.44
C ASP A 569 -28.70 -12.73 30.68
N ILE A 570 -29.57 -13.20 29.79
CA ILE A 570 -31.04 -12.99 29.89
C ILE A 570 -31.59 -13.43 31.26
N SER A 571 -30.98 -14.45 31.86
CA SER A 571 -31.32 -14.96 33.19
C SER A 571 -31.08 -13.97 34.34
N ARG A 572 -30.42 -12.84 34.09
CA ARG A 572 -30.20 -11.77 35.06
C ARG A 572 -31.29 -10.70 35.04
N ILE A 573 -32.10 -10.62 33.99
CA ILE A 573 -33.13 -9.58 33.84
C ILE A 573 -34.51 -10.18 34.17
N HIS A 574 -35.19 -9.62 35.17
CA HIS A 574 -36.52 -10.08 35.58
C HIS A 574 -37.52 -8.95 35.66
N LYS A 575 -38.69 -9.13 35.02
CA LYS A 575 -39.83 -8.23 35.21
C LYS A 575 -40.39 -8.38 36.63
N ILE A 576 -40.61 -7.25 37.30
CA ILE A 576 -41.23 -7.19 38.63
C ILE A 576 -42.69 -6.76 38.54
N LYS A 577 -42.97 -5.61 37.90
CA LYS A 577 -44.34 -5.09 37.75
C LYS A 577 -44.45 -4.03 36.65
N ASN A 578 -45.68 -3.85 36.20
CA ASN A 578 -46.09 -2.78 35.28
C ASN A 578 -46.78 -1.66 36.06
N ILE A 579 -46.50 -0.41 35.70
CA ILE A 579 -47.13 0.79 36.27
C ILE A 579 -47.52 1.71 35.12
N TYR A 580 -48.73 2.25 35.13
CA TYR A 580 -49.09 3.34 34.23
C TYR A 580 -48.81 4.68 34.90
N GLU A 581 -48.00 5.51 34.25
CA GLU A 581 -47.64 6.84 34.72
C GLU A 581 -48.24 7.88 33.78
N TYR A 582 -48.75 8.97 34.33
CA TYR A 582 -49.28 10.07 33.52
C TYR A 582 -48.13 10.97 33.09
N ASP A 583 -47.91 11.09 31.78
CA ASP A 583 -46.97 12.06 31.23
C ASP A 583 -47.67 13.41 31.01
N MET A 584 -47.14 14.46 31.62
CA MET A 584 -47.66 15.82 31.47
C MET A 584 -47.26 16.46 30.13
N ILE A 585 -46.16 16.02 29.50
CA ILE A 585 -45.68 16.53 28.21
C ILE A 585 -46.53 15.94 27.07
N GLU A 586 -46.69 14.63 27.05
CA GLU A 586 -47.52 13.94 26.04
C GLU A 586 -49.02 13.95 26.37
N ASN A 587 -49.39 14.38 27.58
CA ASN A 587 -50.76 14.39 28.09
C ASN A 587 -51.45 13.01 27.96
N SER A 588 -50.69 11.93 28.21
CA SER A 588 -51.08 10.54 27.99
C SER A 588 -50.64 9.64 29.17
N LYS A 589 -51.25 8.46 29.30
CA LYS A 589 -50.79 7.44 30.26
C LYS A 589 -49.81 6.50 29.57
N LEU A 590 -48.56 6.54 29.99
CA LEU A 590 -47.48 5.73 29.45
C LEU A 590 -47.16 4.54 30.35
N LEU A 591 -46.79 3.42 29.74
CA LEU A 591 -46.44 2.20 30.47
C LEU A 591 -44.99 2.27 30.97
N SER A 592 -44.81 2.13 32.28
CA SER A 592 -43.52 1.93 32.93
C SER A 592 -43.36 0.50 33.41
N ILE A 593 -42.17 -0.05 33.19
CA ILE A 593 -41.80 -1.43 33.45
C ILE A 593 -40.71 -1.41 34.51
N ILE A 594 -40.98 -2.02 35.65
CA ILE A 594 -39.96 -2.24 36.69
C ILE A 594 -39.35 -3.61 36.50
N PHE A 595 -38.04 -3.65 36.41
CA PHE A 595 -37.26 -4.87 36.29
C PHE A 595 -36.11 -4.90 37.30
N LYS A 596 -35.60 -6.09 37.51
CA LYS A 596 -34.49 -6.43 38.39
C LYS A 596 -33.33 -6.91 37.55
N ILE A 597 -32.12 -6.42 37.83
CA ILE A 597 -30.86 -6.95 37.30
C ILE A 597 -30.08 -7.58 38.43
N ASP A 598 -29.93 -8.91 38.37
CA ASP A 598 -29.17 -9.68 39.35
C ASP A 598 -27.66 -9.57 39.12
N SER A 599 -26.88 -9.74 40.17
CA SER A 599 -25.42 -9.84 40.10
C SER A 599 -24.98 -11.06 39.25
N PRO A 600 -23.81 -10.99 38.59
CA PRO A 600 -23.36 -12.07 37.72
C PRO A 600 -23.07 -13.34 38.52
N LYS A 601 -23.49 -14.50 37.98
CA LYS A 601 -23.12 -15.83 38.48
C LYS A 601 -21.81 -16.31 37.86
N GLU A 602 -21.26 -17.41 38.36
CA GLU A 602 -20.00 -17.99 37.86
C GLU A 602 -20.07 -18.38 36.38
N ASN A 603 -21.24 -18.81 35.89
CA ASN A 603 -21.45 -19.19 34.49
C ASN A 603 -21.88 -18.03 33.57
N CYS A 604 -22.12 -16.82 34.11
CA CYS A 604 -22.50 -15.66 33.30
C CYS A 604 -21.37 -15.23 32.37
N PHE A 605 -21.66 -14.95 31.11
CA PHE A 605 -20.63 -14.44 30.20
C PHE A 605 -20.28 -12.98 30.50
N ASN A 606 -21.29 -12.17 30.84
CA ASN A 606 -21.07 -10.80 31.28
C ASN A 606 -20.85 -10.78 32.79
N LYS A 607 -19.68 -10.31 33.16
CA LYS A 607 -19.20 -10.25 34.54
C LYS A 607 -19.28 -8.88 35.19
N ASN A 608 -19.83 -7.90 34.49
CA ASN A 608 -20.09 -6.58 35.04
C ASN A 608 -21.11 -6.68 36.18
N SER A 609 -20.87 -5.90 37.24
CA SER A 609 -21.81 -5.75 38.35
C SER A 609 -23.15 -5.19 37.86
N SER A 610 -24.21 -5.39 38.62
CA SER A 610 -25.53 -4.85 38.28
C SER A 610 -25.50 -3.32 38.13
N ASN A 611 -24.64 -2.64 38.91
CA ASN A 611 -24.41 -1.20 38.79
C ASN A 611 -23.84 -0.84 37.42
N ALA A 612 -22.77 -1.51 36.99
CA ALA A 612 -22.13 -1.25 35.70
C ALA A 612 -23.07 -1.54 34.52
N VAL A 613 -23.84 -2.64 34.56
CA VAL A 613 -24.83 -2.96 33.52
C VAL A 613 -25.91 -1.88 33.40
N ILE A 614 -26.36 -1.34 34.53
CA ILE A 614 -27.36 -0.26 34.54
C ILE A 614 -26.78 1.05 34.05
N ASP A 615 -25.55 1.36 34.44
CA ASP A 615 -24.89 2.58 33.98
C ASP A 615 -24.68 2.52 32.46
N ASP A 616 -24.31 1.35 31.92
CA ASP A 616 -24.28 1.10 30.47
C ASP A 616 -25.64 1.30 29.80
N LEU A 617 -26.70 0.72 30.35
CA LEU A 617 -28.07 0.90 29.82
C LEU A 617 -28.47 2.37 29.80
N ASN A 618 -28.19 3.08 30.90
CA ASN A 618 -28.52 4.49 31.03
C ASN A 618 -27.74 5.33 30.03
N THR A 619 -26.46 5.03 29.80
CA THR A 619 -25.69 5.69 28.75
C THR A 619 -26.31 5.44 27.38
N LEU A 620 -26.65 4.20 27.02
CA LEU A 620 -27.23 3.88 25.72
C LEU A 620 -28.56 4.61 25.45
N ILE A 621 -29.39 4.79 26.49
CA ILE A 621 -30.67 5.52 26.40
C ILE A 621 -30.43 7.01 26.19
N GLN A 622 -29.35 7.57 26.76
CA GLN A 622 -28.99 8.99 26.67
C GLN A 622 -28.19 9.36 25.41
N ILE A 623 -27.84 8.38 24.56
CA ILE A 623 -27.11 8.63 23.32
C ILE A 623 -27.90 9.54 22.38
N ASN A 624 -27.22 10.52 21.78
CA ASN A 624 -27.76 11.43 20.76
C ASN A 624 -28.33 10.69 19.55
N SER A 625 -29.27 11.32 18.85
CA SER A 625 -29.91 10.79 17.64
C SER A 625 -28.93 10.41 16.51
N ASP A 626 -27.72 10.96 16.52
CA ASP A 626 -26.73 10.76 15.46
C ASP A 626 -25.99 9.41 15.56
N ILE A 627 -26.21 8.68 16.66
CA ILE A 627 -25.63 7.36 16.91
C ILE A 627 -26.78 6.35 17.07
N THR A 628 -26.68 5.27 16.32
CA THR A 628 -27.61 4.14 16.36
C THR A 628 -27.02 2.99 17.17
N THR A 629 -27.83 2.37 18.01
CA THR A 629 -27.46 1.20 18.82
C THR A 629 -28.47 0.07 18.62
N SER A 630 -28.23 -1.11 19.18
CA SER A 630 -29.25 -2.17 19.19
C SER A 630 -30.58 -1.75 19.80
N LEU A 631 -30.59 -0.82 20.77
CA LEU A 631 -31.86 -0.34 21.36
C LEU A 631 -32.77 0.31 20.31
N ASP A 632 -32.18 0.95 19.30
CA ASP A 632 -32.88 1.76 18.30
C ASP A 632 -33.48 0.94 17.15
N ILE A 633 -32.85 -0.18 16.80
CA ILE A 633 -33.19 -0.96 15.60
C ILE A 633 -34.02 -2.21 15.90
N ASN A 634 -34.03 -2.65 17.15
CA ASN A 634 -34.73 -3.83 17.62
C ASN A 634 -36.26 -3.60 17.69
N ASN A 635 -37.06 -4.66 17.60
CA ASN A 635 -38.50 -4.54 17.38
C ASN A 635 -39.29 -4.08 18.61
N TYR A 636 -38.82 -4.39 19.80
CA TYR A 636 -39.49 -4.09 21.08
C TYR A 636 -38.72 -3.03 21.88
N THR A 637 -37.39 -3.04 21.88
CA THR A 637 -36.62 -2.00 22.62
C THR A 637 -36.67 -0.62 21.96
N LYS A 638 -36.98 -0.50 20.66
CA LYS A 638 -37.19 0.80 19.99
C LYS A 638 -38.33 1.62 20.61
N TYR A 639 -39.22 0.97 21.35
CA TYR A 639 -40.33 1.61 22.05
C TYR A 639 -39.92 2.21 23.40
N ILE A 640 -38.67 2.06 23.85
CA ILE A 640 -38.17 2.70 25.07
C ILE A 640 -38.20 4.21 24.87
N ASP A 641 -38.83 4.89 25.82
CA ASP A 641 -38.85 6.34 25.91
C ASP A 641 -37.48 6.88 26.36
N LYS A 642 -36.72 7.39 25.39
CA LYS A 642 -35.41 7.98 25.64
C LYS A 642 -35.46 9.31 26.38
N GLU A 643 -36.55 10.08 26.25
CA GLU A 643 -36.69 11.37 26.93
C GLU A 643 -36.92 11.20 28.43
N TYR A 644 -37.63 10.14 28.83
CA TYR A 644 -37.85 9.79 30.24
C TYR A 644 -36.58 9.33 30.96
N ARG A 645 -35.63 8.78 30.18
CA ARG A 645 -34.39 8.15 30.66
C ARG A 645 -34.65 6.94 31.55
N PHE A 646 -33.57 6.27 31.93
CA PHE A 646 -33.62 5.19 32.92
C PHE A 646 -33.65 5.74 34.35
N GLN A 647 -34.48 5.15 35.21
CA GLN A 647 -34.58 5.54 36.62
C GLN A 647 -34.18 4.37 37.53
N LYS A 648 -33.12 4.53 38.33
CA LYS A 648 -32.82 3.61 39.45
C LYS A 648 -33.95 3.72 40.47
N THR A 649 -34.50 2.58 40.88
CA THR A 649 -35.57 2.55 41.88
C THR A 649 -35.13 1.70 43.07
N PHE A 650 -35.63 2.03 44.25
CA PHE A 650 -35.41 1.22 45.44
C PHE A 650 -36.70 0.47 45.75
N ASP A 651 -36.58 -0.80 46.15
CA ASP A 651 -37.67 -1.45 46.84
C ASP A 651 -37.73 -0.85 48.25
N LEU A 652 -38.44 0.28 48.37
CA LEU A 652 -38.61 0.97 49.64
C LEU A 652 -39.20 0.01 50.69
N TRP A 653 -40.05 -0.93 50.27
CA TRP A 653 -40.70 -1.90 51.16
C TRP A 653 -39.76 -3.04 51.56
N GLY A 654 -38.93 -3.51 50.65
CA GLY A 654 -37.82 -4.43 50.93
C GLY A 654 -36.80 -3.83 51.89
N ALA A 655 -36.39 -2.57 51.66
CA ALA A 655 -35.48 -1.84 52.55
C ALA A 655 -36.10 -1.62 53.94
N ILE A 656 -37.39 -1.25 54.01
CA ILE A 656 -38.13 -1.13 55.27
C ILE A 656 -38.22 -2.49 55.97
N LYS A 657 -38.48 -3.58 55.25
CA LYS A 657 -38.56 -4.94 55.81
C LYS A 657 -37.23 -5.43 56.37
N ILE A 658 -36.12 -5.18 55.67
CA ILE A 658 -34.76 -5.51 56.13
C ILE A 658 -34.38 -4.65 57.35
N SER A 659 -34.66 -3.34 57.33
CA SER A 659 -34.46 -2.48 58.50
C SER A 659 -35.29 -2.95 59.70
N LEU A 660 -36.53 -3.39 59.49
CA LEU A 660 -37.38 -3.93 60.56
C LEU A 660 -36.85 -5.27 61.08
N GLN A 661 -36.34 -6.13 60.21
CA GLN A 661 -35.73 -7.41 60.62
C GLN A 661 -34.44 -7.20 61.43
N ASN A 662 -33.58 -6.27 61.01
CA ASN A 662 -32.36 -5.91 61.73
C ASN A 662 -32.68 -5.22 63.07
N PHE A 663 -33.70 -4.38 63.12
CA PHE A 663 -34.17 -3.76 64.36
C PHE A 663 -34.68 -4.80 65.39
N VAL A 664 -35.29 -5.90 64.92
CA VAL A 664 -35.73 -7.01 65.77
C VAL A 664 -34.54 -7.87 66.24
N LEU A 665 -33.46 -7.97 65.46
CA LEU A 665 -32.25 -8.70 65.84
C LEU A 665 -31.33 -7.91 66.79
N ASP A 666 -31.29 -6.58 66.69
CA ASP A 666 -30.55 -5.69 67.60
C ASP A 666 -31.28 -5.44 68.95
N SER A 667 -32.48 -6.00 69.13
CA SER A 667 -33.29 -5.89 70.35
C SER A 667 -33.39 -7.17 71.18
N GLU A 668 -32.61 -8.21 70.83
CA GLU A 668 -32.20 -9.30 71.73
C GLU A 668 -30.80 -9.04 72.28
#